data_AF-A0A4Z0BH18-F1
#
_entry.id   AF-A0A4Z0BH18-F1
#
_cell.length_a   1.000
_cell.length_b   1.000
_cell.length_c   1.000
_cell.angle_alpha   90.00
_cell.angle_beta   90.00
_cell.angle_gamma   90.00
#
_symmetry.space_group_name_H-M   'P 1'
#
loop_
_entity.id
_entity.type
_entity.pdbx_description
1 polymer ?
#
loop_
_entity_poly.entity_id
_entity_poly.type
_entity_poly.pdbx_seq_one_letter_code
_entity_poly.pdbx_strand_id
1 'polypeptide(L)'
;MSAGVPTRPPELVMTPERIAAIVPTPLSFPRSAMRELVRGRWKVHKLRFDLDDEGRGEVLYQLEGAGWLFHFFLIAQKLDEAQKTDRNFAASWDAMGVLCQGEWTPEREARLRREVPRQRAGLADYDTLMYARGNRSARVFDPVVDSLARGEQPDLRLIAPVGYILRTTAFIGNGQLGTRAFAGLEPNHPLRRPYHAQFCSGFMLREYVFDLVDHLARVRDPRRAVRLAPAWRRYIGLGNSAATGLAAFAANHPHLMHQWTQANEAALTLARERAADPDAPSVHRFAELLDKAIRHFEEGAREDDGVFLAPQALARELARMRPLVREFRDAGTLDGAPADRPWARLCEAAAARLAPEALAVVQALVLEVHPDIVERFRDAFFADERLELDPAMRAGELAAILDARYRWALDASDSPGAGHYFWYRCASAPRDVRRGPRGRAPEHEHETTLDTARQVRRLREQLASVPPQSFVADLACARPDLRQAIARVQSLAGLAYAELRQDYLDAQYAPFASIRFPLSFFGMEKLEAAPPKSVRGVFLQGAPIAEDVAAGREGDWPYPLIAQPGDPREALAPLPSAGVGAVPRRLSPHADVALRIAPGELARMLQTAMQGHGASLGVAREAGALATLAQVLGEPAVPAVLSQCEAGQFAITGTRDLRDAAQRSPVRAVLRAEGGPALATAPSAFDLTWARASRNEFGLATCLVTQAAQPWLVQGLVLRCAQAGRVGIVCWDAAQAQLDGPQPPAGFALALPTVDGALLLRAALPAAAAVHRGFQCGEEDPLAASGLGALVRPAQGALWAAQLSDLLRPAAPAPGPSGYLLVVAPAPDAQAMDAVGAALDALGLRAQRLTAQEREQRERQAQERGLLLDLALFERLDRAGRALLVPQEAEPRFLPPGFDPLKGF
;
A
#
# COMPACT_ATOMS: atom_id res chain seq x y z
N MET A 1 -9.92 -10.66 16.46
CA MET A 1 -10.70 -11.85 16.07
C MET A 1 -9.84 -13.06 15.71
N SER A 2 -8.59 -12.89 15.26
CA SER A 2 -7.64 -14.00 15.00
C SER A 2 -6.72 -14.36 16.19
N ALA A 3 -6.62 -13.50 17.21
CA ALA A 3 -5.78 -13.74 18.38
C ALA A 3 -6.25 -14.98 19.15
N GLY A 4 -5.37 -15.97 19.32
CA GLY A 4 -5.62 -17.19 20.10
C GLY A 4 -5.96 -18.45 19.30
N VAL A 5 -6.15 -18.38 17.99
CA VAL A 5 -6.31 -19.58 17.14
C VAL A 5 -4.92 -20.14 16.79
N PRO A 6 -4.58 -21.41 17.11
CA PRO A 6 -3.28 -21.98 16.78
C PRO A 6 -3.10 -22.11 15.26
N THR A 7 -2.15 -21.38 14.67
CA THR A 7 -1.88 -21.42 13.23
C THR A 7 -0.57 -22.14 12.90
N ARG A 8 -0.40 -22.57 11.64
CA ARG A 8 0.79 -23.30 11.20
C ARG A 8 2.06 -22.42 11.28
N PRO A 9 3.23 -22.96 11.60
CA PRO A 9 4.44 -22.15 11.76
C PRO A 9 4.83 -21.43 10.45
N PRO A 10 5.36 -20.19 10.51
CA PRO A 10 5.80 -19.45 9.33
C PRO A 10 6.96 -20.11 8.58
N GLU A 11 7.76 -20.94 9.24
CA GLU A 11 8.77 -21.83 8.64
C GLU A 11 8.17 -22.75 7.55
N LEU A 12 6.87 -23.06 7.67
CA LEU A 12 6.14 -23.88 6.73
C LEU A 12 5.31 -23.03 5.75
N VAL A 13 4.73 -21.92 6.21
CA VAL A 13 3.76 -21.15 5.40
C VAL A 13 4.45 -20.14 4.48
N MET A 14 5.53 -19.49 4.94
CA MET A 14 6.16 -18.35 4.27
C MET A 14 7.42 -18.75 3.48
N THR A 15 7.51 -20.00 3.00
CA THR A 15 8.60 -20.43 2.10
C THR A 15 8.23 -20.18 0.64
N PRO A 16 9.21 -19.91 -0.26
CA PRO A 16 8.96 -19.71 -1.69
C PRO A 16 8.12 -20.82 -2.33
N GLU A 17 8.34 -22.08 -1.97
CA GLU A 17 7.63 -23.24 -2.53
C GLU A 17 6.15 -23.23 -2.12
N ARG A 18 5.89 -22.86 -0.87
CA ARG A 18 4.53 -22.89 -0.30
C ARG A 18 3.71 -21.71 -0.79
N ILE A 19 4.28 -20.51 -0.83
CA ILE A 19 3.60 -19.35 -1.41
C ILE A 19 3.49 -19.40 -2.95
N ALA A 20 4.36 -20.17 -3.64
CA ALA A 20 4.20 -20.46 -5.06
C ALA A 20 3.06 -21.45 -5.36
N ALA A 21 2.47 -22.07 -4.34
CA ALA A 21 1.44 -23.08 -4.47
C ALA A 21 0.05 -22.61 -4.02
N ILE A 22 -0.05 -21.46 -3.34
CA ILE A 22 -1.35 -21.01 -2.82
C ILE A 22 -2.32 -20.65 -3.95
N VAL A 23 -3.60 -20.81 -3.65
CA VAL A 23 -4.72 -20.56 -4.57
C VAL A 23 -5.72 -19.61 -3.91
N PRO A 24 -6.55 -18.92 -4.69
CA PRO A 24 -7.67 -18.16 -4.17
C PRO A 24 -8.57 -18.97 -3.23
N THR A 25 -9.07 -18.30 -2.19
CA THR A 25 -10.06 -18.84 -1.25
C THR A 25 -11.33 -17.97 -1.27
N PRO A 26 -12.44 -18.39 -0.62
CA PRO A 26 -13.62 -17.54 -0.42
C PRO A 26 -13.34 -16.17 0.23
N LEU A 27 -12.19 -16.03 0.91
CA LEU A 27 -11.76 -14.79 1.55
C LEU A 27 -11.09 -13.79 0.59
N SER A 28 -10.76 -14.21 -0.63
CA SER A 28 -10.15 -13.33 -1.62
C SER A 28 -11.01 -12.09 -1.89
N PHE A 29 -10.35 -10.99 -2.27
CA PHE A 29 -10.99 -9.70 -2.48
C PHE A 29 -12.11 -9.70 -3.52
N PRO A 30 -12.02 -10.37 -4.69
CA PRO A 30 -13.17 -10.43 -5.59
C PRO A 30 -14.35 -11.19 -4.97
N ARG A 31 -14.12 -12.29 -4.23
CA ARG A 31 -15.21 -13.03 -3.56
C ARG A 31 -15.92 -12.16 -2.52
N SER A 32 -15.16 -11.42 -1.72
CA SER A 32 -15.75 -10.54 -0.70
C SER A 32 -16.43 -9.30 -1.31
N ALA A 33 -15.84 -8.69 -2.34
CA ALA A 33 -16.44 -7.55 -3.05
C ALA A 33 -17.74 -7.94 -3.75
N MET A 34 -17.76 -9.08 -4.46
CA MET A 34 -18.99 -9.54 -5.12
C MET A 34 -20.06 -9.95 -4.10
N ARG A 35 -19.70 -10.56 -2.96
CA ARG A 35 -20.67 -10.83 -1.88
C ARG A 35 -21.33 -9.54 -1.36
N GLU A 36 -20.58 -8.45 -1.22
CA GLU A 36 -21.14 -7.15 -0.82
C GLU A 36 -22.14 -6.61 -1.86
N LEU A 37 -21.75 -6.61 -3.14
CA LEU A 37 -22.62 -6.18 -4.25
C LEU A 37 -23.91 -7.01 -4.32
N VAL A 38 -23.79 -8.34 -4.21
CA VAL A 38 -24.92 -9.29 -4.28
C VAL A 38 -25.86 -9.14 -3.08
N ARG A 39 -25.32 -9.04 -1.85
CA ARG A 39 -26.12 -8.82 -0.64
C ARG A 39 -26.87 -7.50 -0.68
N GLY A 40 -26.21 -6.45 -1.18
CA GLY A 40 -26.82 -5.14 -1.38
C GLY A 40 -27.76 -5.07 -2.59
N ARG A 41 -27.88 -6.15 -3.39
CA ARG A 41 -28.67 -6.23 -4.63
C ARG A 41 -28.42 -5.03 -5.55
N TRP A 42 -27.15 -4.69 -5.74
CA TRP A 42 -26.75 -3.49 -6.48
C TRP A 42 -27.30 -3.55 -7.91
N LYS A 43 -27.73 -2.38 -8.40
CA LYS A 43 -28.25 -2.22 -9.75
C LYS A 43 -27.22 -1.51 -10.61
N VAL A 44 -27.07 -1.98 -11.84
CA VAL A 44 -26.24 -1.35 -12.87
C VAL A 44 -27.16 -0.79 -13.94
N HIS A 45 -27.16 0.53 -14.09
CA HIS A 45 -27.93 1.26 -15.09
C HIS A 45 -27.01 1.75 -16.21
N LYS A 46 -27.38 1.48 -17.46
CA LYS A 46 -26.66 1.98 -18.64
C LYS A 46 -27.23 3.35 -18.98
N LEU A 47 -26.54 4.41 -18.57
CA LEU A 47 -27.00 5.79 -18.81
C LEU A 47 -26.65 6.27 -20.22
N ARG A 48 -25.45 5.92 -20.71
CA ARG A 48 -24.99 6.23 -22.06
C ARG A 48 -24.17 5.07 -22.63
N PHE A 49 -24.42 4.72 -23.88
CA PHE A 49 -23.63 3.76 -24.63
C PHE A 49 -23.46 4.28 -26.07
N ASP A 50 -22.55 5.24 -26.23
CA ASP A 50 -22.33 5.97 -27.48
C ASP A 50 -21.06 5.45 -28.16
N LEU A 51 -21.19 4.33 -28.87
CA LEU A 51 -20.10 3.68 -29.59
C LEU A 51 -20.40 3.60 -31.08
N ASP A 52 -19.38 3.86 -31.91
CA ASP A 52 -19.44 3.68 -33.36
C ASP A 52 -19.42 2.21 -33.79
N ASP A 53 -19.41 1.98 -35.10
CA ASP A 53 -19.40 0.65 -35.72
C ASP A 53 -18.10 -0.14 -35.46
N GLU A 54 -17.05 0.51 -34.97
CA GLU A 54 -15.78 -0.10 -34.55
C GLU A 54 -15.66 -0.26 -33.03
N GLY A 55 -16.66 0.21 -32.28
CA GLY A 55 -16.70 0.20 -30.83
C GLY A 55 -15.84 1.31 -30.21
N ARG A 56 -15.66 2.44 -30.89
CA ARG A 56 -14.99 3.64 -30.37
C ARG A 56 -16.04 4.63 -29.87
N GLY A 57 -15.77 5.31 -28.76
CA GLY A 57 -16.66 6.32 -28.19
C GLY A 57 -16.68 6.30 -26.67
N GLU A 58 -17.83 6.60 -26.07
CA GLU A 58 -17.98 6.81 -24.63
C GLU A 58 -19.14 6.02 -24.05
N VAL A 59 -18.91 5.48 -22.85
CA VAL A 59 -19.91 4.73 -22.09
C VAL A 59 -19.99 5.27 -20.67
N LEU A 60 -21.22 5.38 -20.14
CA LEU A 60 -21.48 5.78 -18.77
C LEU A 60 -22.46 4.80 -18.13
N TYR A 61 -21.99 4.13 -17.09
CA TYR A 61 -22.81 3.33 -16.20
C TYR A 61 -23.05 4.06 -14.88
N GLN A 62 -24.19 3.81 -14.28
CA GLN A 62 -24.50 4.17 -12.90
C GLN A 62 -24.68 2.89 -12.09
N LEU A 63 -24.08 2.86 -10.91
CA LEU A 63 -24.24 1.78 -9.95
C LEU A 63 -24.95 2.33 -8.71
N GLU A 64 -26.02 1.67 -8.30
CA GLU A 64 -26.82 2.04 -7.13
C GLU A 64 -26.92 0.85 -6.17
N GLY A 65 -26.61 1.07 -4.90
CA GLY A 65 -26.76 0.05 -3.86
C GLY A 65 -26.35 0.56 -2.49
N ALA A 66 -26.95 -0.01 -1.43
CA ALA A 66 -26.68 0.36 -0.04
C ALA A 66 -26.84 1.87 0.29
N GLY A 67 -27.64 2.62 -0.48
CA GLY A 67 -27.81 4.06 -0.33
C GLY A 67 -26.68 4.91 -0.92
N TRP A 68 -25.80 4.31 -1.71
CA TRP A 68 -24.68 4.99 -2.38
C TRP A 68 -24.87 5.01 -3.90
N LEU A 69 -24.35 6.07 -4.51
CA LEU A 69 -24.36 6.31 -5.94
C LEU A 69 -22.93 6.35 -6.48
N PHE A 70 -22.66 5.54 -7.50
CA PHE A 70 -21.39 5.53 -8.22
C PHE A 70 -21.62 5.63 -9.73
N HIS A 71 -20.61 6.13 -10.43
CA HIS A 71 -20.59 6.18 -11.88
C HIS A 71 -19.33 5.52 -12.41
N PHE A 72 -19.46 4.73 -13.47
CA PHE A 72 -18.32 4.18 -14.20
C PHE A 72 -18.32 4.76 -15.61
N PHE A 73 -17.43 5.73 -15.84
CA PHE A 73 -17.24 6.39 -17.13
C PHE A 73 -16.08 5.74 -17.87
N LEU A 74 -16.27 5.40 -19.13
CA LEU A 74 -15.29 4.69 -19.93
C LEU A 74 -15.18 5.31 -21.33
N ILE A 75 -13.95 5.53 -21.76
CA ILE A 75 -13.61 5.88 -23.14
C ILE A 75 -13.11 4.61 -23.82
N ALA A 76 -13.84 4.23 -24.87
CA ALA A 76 -13.56 3.08 -25.69
C ALA A 76 -12.87 3.53 -26.98
N GLN A 77 -11.84 2.78 -27.37
CA GLN A 77 -11.16 2.96 -28.64
C GLN A 77 -10.77 1.59 -29.20
N LYS A 78 -10.14 1.60 -30.38
CA LYS A 78 -9.61 0.41 -31.03
C LYS A 78 -8.19 0.73 -31.45
N LEU A 79 -7.24 0.16 -30.73
CA LEU A 79 -5.82 0.26 -31.06
C LEU A 79 -5.46 -0.79 -32.10
N ASP A 80 -4.50 -0.46 -32.96
CA ASP A 80 -3.86 -1.46 -33.81
C ASP A 80 -3.09 -2.46 -32.93
N GLU A 81 -3.05 -3.75 -33.33
CA GLU A 81 -2.39 -4.79 -32.54
C GLU A 81 -0.91 -4.48 -32.26
N ALA A 82 -0.21 -3.82 -33.19
CA ALA A 82 1.17 -3.40 -33.01
C ALA A 82 1.35 -2.30 -31.94
N GLN A 83 0.30 -1.55 -31.61
CA GLN A 83 0.30 -0.49 -30.58
C GLN A 83 -0.08 -1.02 -29.21
N LYS A 84 -0.68 -2.22 -29.12
CA LYS A 84 -1.10 -2.81 -27.87
C LYS A 84 0.13 -3.32 -27.11
N THR A 85 0.37 -2.71 -25.96
CA THR A 85 1.38 -3.22 -25.02
C THR A 85 0.69 -3.68 -23.75
N ASP A 86 1.01 -4.89 -23.29
CA ASP A 86 0.46 -5.46 -22.06
C ASP A 86 1.24 -5.01 -20.83
N ARG A 87 1.49 -3.71 -20.76
CA ARG A 87 2.31 -3.09 -19.72
C ARG A 87 1.52 -2.02 -19.02
N ASN A 88 1.73 -1.87 -17.72
CA ASN A 88 1.03 -0.86 -16.90
C ASN A 88 1.48 0.59 -17.22
N PHE A 89 2.43 0.77 -18.12
CA PHE A 89 3.01 2.05 -18.53
C PHE A 89 2.78 2.31 -20.02
N ALA A 90 1.91 1.55 -20.68
CA ALA A 90 1.50 1.82 -22.06
C ALA A 90 0.98 3.26 -22.20
N ALA A 91 1.08 3.81 -23.41
CA ALA A 91 0.51 5.11 -23.72
C ALA A 91 -1.02 5.08 -23.74
N SER A 92 -1.63 3.95 -24.12
CA SER A 92 -3.09 3.84 -24.26
C SER A 92 -3.59 2.38 -24.24
N TRP A 93 -4.91 2.22 -24.17
CA TRP A 93 -5.63 0.93 -24.10
C TRP A 93 -6.94 0.96 -24.89
N ASP A 94 -7.46 -0.17 -25.35
CA ASP A 94 -8.77 -0.23 -26.02
C ASP A 94 -9.92 0.27 -25.13
N ALA A 95 -9.78 0.13 -23.81
CA ALA A 95 -10.75 0.59 -22.83
C ALA A 95 -10.05 1.33 -21.69
N MET A 96 -10.48 2.56 -21.40
CA MET A 96 -9.97 3.40 -20.32
C MET A 96 -11.13 3.95 -19.51
N GLY A 97 -11.33 3.45 -18.29
CA GLY A 97 -12.45 3.81 -17.44
C GLY A 97 -12.05 4.30 -16.06
N VAL A 98 -12.98 4.97 -15.40
CA VAL A 98 -12.87 5.48 -14.04
C VAL A 98 -14.15 5.20 -13.25
N LEU A 99 -13.99 4.74 -12.01
CA LEU A 99 -15.06 4.60 -11.02
C LEU A 99 -15.07 5.86 -10.13
N CYS A 100 -16.17 6.60 -10.17
CA CYS A 100 -16.37 7.84 -9.43
C CYS A 100 -17.49 7.70 -8.41
N GLN A 101 -17.34 8.35 -7.27
CA GLN A 101 -18.36 8.45 -6.23
C GLN A 101 -19.20 9.73 -6.40
N GLY A 102 -20.51 9.61 -6.11
CA GLY A 102 -21.44 10.74 -6.09
C GLY A 102 -22.03 11.10 -7.45
N GLU A 103 -22.62 12.29 -7.50
CA GLU A 103 -23.33 12.81 -8.68
C GLU A 103 -22.45 12.95 -9.92
N TRP A 104 -23.08 12.81 -11.10
CA TRP A 104 -22.42 12.99 -12.39
C TRP A 104 -22.73 14.36 -12.97
N THR A 105 -21.77 15.29 -12.92
CA THR A 105 -21.94 16.67 -13.41
C THR A 105 -21.27 16.90 -14.78
N PRO A 106 -21.74 17.88 -15.57
CA PRO A 106 -21.11 18.27 -16.84
C PRO A 106 -19.62 18.63 -16.71
N GLU A 107 -19.23 19.29 -15.62
CA GLU A 107 -17.85 19.73 -15.36
C GLU A 107 -16.93 18.54 -15.09
N ARG A 108 -17.40 17.58 -14.26
CA ARG A 108 -16.69 16.32 -14.01
C ARG A 108 -16.47 15.56 -15.31
N GLU A 109 -17.52 15.41 -16.10
CA GLU A 109 -17.45 14.70 -17.38
C GLU A 109 -16.44 15.37 -18.34
N ALA A 110 -16.50 16.69 -18.50
CA ALA A 110 -15.59 17.41 -19.37
C ALA A 110 -14.12 17.28 -18.93
N ARG A 111 -13.86 17.30 -17.62
CA ARG A 111 -12.52 17.05 -17.06
C ARG A 111 -12.07 15.62 -17.35
N LEU A 112 -12.86 14.62 -16.98
CA LEU A 112 -12.48 13.21 -17.12
C LEU A 112 -12.28 12.83 -18.60
N ARG A 113 -13.08 13.37 -19.52
CA ARG A 113 -12.89 13.20 -20.97
C ARG A 113 -11.50 13.65 -21.43
N ARG A 114 -10.98 14.75 -20.87
CA ARG A 114 -9.64 15.27 -21.19
C ARG A 114 -8.52 14.50 -20.49
N GLU A 115 -8.74 14.13 -19.24
CA GLU A 115 -7.68 13.61 -18.37
C GLU A 115 -7.51 12.09 -18.44
N VAL A 116 -8.59 11.33 -18.64
CA VAL A 116 -8.54 9.85 -18.69
C VAL A 116 -7.63 9.34 -19.83
N PRO A 117 -7.68 9.87 -21.06
CA PRO A 117 -6.79 9.43 -22.14
C PRO A 117 -5.29 9.74 -21.89
N ARG A 118 -4.98 10.75 -21.06
CA ARG A 118 -3.60 11.13 -20.70
C ARG A 118 -2.95 10.14 -19.73
N GLN A 119 -3.75 9.28 -19.10
CA GLN A 119 -3.29 8.18 -18.26
C GLN A 119 -2.35 8.66 -17.15
N ARG A 120 -1.08 8.26 -17.15
CA ARG A 120 -0.11 8.66 -16.11
C ARG A 120 0.23 10.16 -16.13
N ALA A 121 -0.09 10.85 -17.21
CA ALA A 121 0.04 12.31 -17.33
C ALA A 121 -1.29 13.05 -17.06
N GLY A 122 -2.38 12.32 -16.79
CA GLY A 122 -3.68 12.87 -16.48
C GLY A 122 -3.98 12.88 -14.99
N LEU A 123 -4.87 13.79 -14.56
CA LEU A 123 -5.32 13.92 -13.17
C LEU A 123 -6.85 13.91 -13.07
N ALA A 124 -7.40 12.91 -12.39
CA ALA A 124 -8.82 12.85 -12.07
C ALA A 124 -9.25 13.92 -11.05
N ASP A 125 -10.55 14.06 -10.84
CA ASP A 125 -11.07 14.73 -9.66
C ASP A 125 -11.02 13.81 -8.42
N TYR A 126 -11.07 14.41 -7.23
CA TYR A 126 -10.76 13.71 -5.98
C TYR A 126 -11.77 12.61 -5.61
N ASP A 127 -13.02 12.67 -6.07
CA ASP A 127 -14.00 11.60 -5.80
C ASP A 127 -13.91 10.45 -6.81
N THR A 128 -12.93 10.48 -7.73
CA THR A 128 -12.57 9.30 -8.51
C THR A 128 -11.85 8.31 -7.60
N LEU A 129 -12.40 7.11 -7.47
CA LEU A 129 -11.86 6.05 -6.61
C LEU A 129 -10.80 5.21 -7.34
N MET A 130 -11.01 4.94 -8.63
CA MET A 130 -10.21 3.98 -9.36
C MET A 130 -10.19 4.25 -10.86
N TYR A 131 -9.02 4.13 -11.48
CA TYR A 131 -8.87 3.92 -12.91
C TYR A 131 -8.83 2.42 -13.21
N ALA A 132 -9.52 2.01 -14.26
CA ALA A 132 -9.49 0.66 -14.81
C ALA A 132 -9.24 0.72 -16.31
N ARG A 133 -8.48 -0.23 -16.84
CA ARG A 133 -8.14 -0.23 -18.28
C ARG A 133 -7.84 -1.62 -18.80
N GLY A 134 -8.10 -1.85 -20.07
CA GLY A 134 -7.84 -3.15 -20.68
C GLY A 134 -7.82 -3.14 -22.20
N ASN A 135 -7.25 -4.20 -22.76
CA ASN A 135 -7.19 -4.44 -24.20
C ASN A 135 -8.06 -5.62 -24.59
N ARG A 136 -8.67 -5.54 -25.77
CA ARG A 136 -9.40 -6.66 -26.39
C ARG A 136 -8.42 -7.80 -26.64
N SER A 137 -8.84 -9.03 -26.38
CA SER A 137 -8.00 -10.20 -26.61
C SER A 137 -7.83 -10.45 -28.11
N ALA A 138 -6.59 -10.35 -28.60
CA ALA A 138 -6.25 -10.63 -30.00
C ALA A 138 -6.62 -12.05 -30.46
N ARG A 139 -6.76 -13.00 -29.52
CA ARG A 139 -7.02 -14.42 -29.84
C ARG A 139 -8.50 -14.78 -29.88
N VAL A 140 -9.33 -14.15 -29.05
CA VAL A 140 -10.71 -14.62 -28.81
C VAL A 140 -11.79 -13.56 -29.02
N PHE A 141 -11.43 -12.27 -29.10
CA PHE A 141 -12.44 -11.21 -29.15
C PHE A 141 -13.25 -11.24 -30.46
N ASP A 142 -12.59 -11.20 -31.61
CA ASP A 142 -13.28 -11.22 -32.91
C ASP A 142 -14.07 -12.52 -33.17
N PRO A 143 -13.53 -13.73 -32.86
CA PRO A 143 -14.31 -14.96 -32.96
C PRO A 143 -15.60 -14.97 -32.13
N VAL A 144 -15.60 -14.31 -30.98
CA VAL A 144 -16.81 -14.15 -30.15
C VAL A 144 -17.83 -13.26 -30.85
N VAL A 145 -17.41 -12.08 -31.34
CA VAL A 145 -18.29 -11.17 -32.07
C VAL A 145 -18.86 -11.84 -33.32
N ASP A 146 -18.05 -12.58 -34.08
CA ASP A 146 -18.48 -13.29 -35.28
C ASP A 146 -19.54 -14.36 -35.00
N SER A 147 -19.39 -15.10 -33.90
CA SER A 147 -20.37 -16.12 -33.50
C SER A 147 -21.71 -15.45 -33.17
N LEU A 148 -21.68 -14.41 -32.34
CA LEU A 148 -22.87 -13.66 -31.93
C LEU A 148 -23.58 -13.02 -33.14
N ALA A 149 -22.83 -12.45 -34.09
CA ALA A 149 -23.39 -11.87 -35.31
C ALA A 149 -24.11 -12.90 -36.20
N ARG A 150 -23.64 -14.15 -36.22
CA ARG A 150 -24.32 -15.26 -36.93
C ARG A 150 -25.57 -15.77 -36.21
N GLY A 151 -25.86 -15.28 -35.01
CA GLY A 151 -26.95 -15.76 -34.17
C GLY A 151 -26.60 -17.00 -33.34
N GLU A 152 -25.30 -17.23 -33.11
CA GLU A 152 -24.76 -18.40 -32.41
C GLU A 152 -24.02 -17.97 -31.14
N GLN A 153 -23.99 -18.83 -30.11
CA GLN A 153 -23.08 -18.62 -28.96
C GLN A 153 -21.67 -19.11 -29.34
N PRO A 154 -20.58 -18.44 -28.89
CA PRO A 154 -19.23 -18.87 -29.20
C PRO A 154 -18.88 -20.19 -28.51
N ASP A 155 -18.07 -21.03 -29.13
CA ASP A 155 -17.58 -22.25 -28.46
C ASP A 155 -16.66 -21.86 -27.28
N LEU A 156 -17.08 -22.16 -26.04
CA LEU A 156 -16.30 -21.85 -24.85
C LEU A 156 -14.96 -22.57 -24.81
N ARG A 157 -14.75 -23.64 -25.59
CA ARG A 157 -13.43 -24.29 -25.73
C ARG A 157 -12.38 -23.39 -26.37
N LEU A 158 -12.78 -22.42 -27.19
CA LEU A 158 -11.88 -21.37 -27.71
C LEU A 158 -11.44 -20.40 -26.61
N ILE A 159 -12.29 -20.18 -25.60
CA ILE A 159 -12.03 -19.24 -24.51
C ILE A 159 -11.32 -19.96 -23.35
N ALA A 160 -11.62 -21.22 -23.09
CA ALA A 160 -11.18 -21.98 -21.92
C ALA A 160 -9.67 -21.92 -21.60
N PRO A 161 -8.75 -21.93 -22.59
CA PRO A 161 -7.32 -21.81 -22.31
C PRO A 161 -6.93 -20.50 -21.63
N VAL A 162 -7.62 -19.39 -21.96
CA VAL A 162 -7.31 -18.05 -21.43
C VAL A 162 -8.35 -17.54 -20.43
N GLY A 163 -9.61 -17.94 -20.53
CA GLY A 163 -10.71 -17.59 -19.63
C GLY A 163 -11.24 -16.15 -19.74
N TYR A 164 -10.79 -15.34 -20.69
CA TYR A 164 -11.18 -13.93 -20.84
C TYR A 164 -11.28 -13.48 -22.30
N ILE A 165 -12.08 -12.44 -22.56
CA ILE A 165 -12.13 -11.73 -23.86
C ILE A 165 -11.55 -10.31 -23.79
N LEU A 166 -11.35 -9.78 -22.59
CA LEU A 166 -10.63 -8.53 -22.30
C LEU A 166 -9.54 -8.82 -21.26
N ARG A 167 -8.35 -8.23 -21.44
CA ARG A 167 -7.28 -8.28 -20.45
C ARG A 167 -7.05 -6.92 -19.82
N THR A 168 -7.24 -6.80 -18.51
CA THR A 168 -6.86 -5.63 -17.72
C THR A 168 -5.36 -5.61 -17.45
N THR A 169 -4.74 -4.43 -17.47
CA THR A 169 -3.30 -4.27 -17.16
C THR A 169 -3.04 -3.74 -15.76
N ALA A 170 -3.94 -2.91 -15.21
CA ALA A 170 -3.83 -2.40 -13.85
C ALA A 170 -5.13 -1.74 -13.38
N PHE A 171 -5.28 -1.67 -12.06
CA PHE A 171 -6.20 -0.77 -11.38
C PHE A 171 -5.35 0.30 -10.66
N ILE A 172 -5.60 1.58 -10.90
CA ILE A 172 -4.82 2.68 -10.30
C ILE A 172 -5.76 3.52 -9.43
N GLY A 173 -5.43 3.65 -8.16
CA GLY A 173 -6.20 4.44 -7.21
C GLY A 173 -5.39 4.76 -5.96
N ASN A 174 -6.07 4.94 -4.85
CA ASN A 174 -5.48 5.18 -3.53
C ASN A 174 -4.54 6.42 -3.50
N GLY A 175 -5.00 7.55 -4.03
CA GLY A 175 -4.24 8.80 -4.07
C GLY A 175 -3.51 9.07 -5.39
N GLN A 176 -3.20 8.02 -6.16
CA GLN A 176 -2.51 8.18 -7.44
C GLN A 176 -3.41 8.85 -8.48
N LEU A 177 -2.81 9.63 -9.39
CA LEU A 177 -3.53 10.32 -10.48
C LEU A 177 -4.67 11.23 -9.99
N GLY A 178 -4.58 11.77 -8.76
CA GLY A 178 -5.61 12.62 -8.17
C GLY A 178 -6.81 11.88 -7.58
N THR A 179 -6.77 10.55 -7.50
CA THR A 179 -7.85 9.73 -6.92
C THR A 179 -7.97 9.86 -5.40
N ARG A 180 -9.15 9.54 -4.84
CA ARG A 180 -9.35 9.42 -3.39
C ARG A 180 -8.48 8.32 -2.81
N ALA A 181 -7.93 8.54 -1.61
CA ALA A 181 -7.26 7.49 -0.86
C ALA A 181 -8.26 6.60 -0.12
N PHE A 182 -7.91 5.33 0.10
CA PHE A 182 -8.70 4.39 0.90
C PHE A 182 -8.97 4.92 2.31
N ALA A 183 -7.96 5.55 2.93
CA ALA A 183 -8.07 6.17 4.24
C ALA A 183 -9.15 7.27 4.30
N GLY A 184 -9.42 7.91 3.15
CA GLY A 184 -10.41 8.96 3.00
C GLY A 184 -11.85 8.50 2.85
N LEU A 185 -12.14 7.21 2.71
CA LEU A 185 -13.51 6.71 2.57
C LEU A 185 -14.29 6.83 3.89
N GLU A 186 -15.59 7.05 3.85
CA GLU A 186 -16.42 7.16 5.06
C GLU A 186 -16.49 5.80 5.80
N PRO A 187 -16.62 5.76 7.14
CA PRO A 187 -16.68 4.49 7.89
C PRO A 187 -17.77 3.51 7.42
N ASN A 188 -18.90 4.03 6.92
CA ASN A 188 -20.02 3.26 6.37
C ASN A 188 -19.96 3.12 4.84
N HIS A 189 -18.87 3.53 4.19
CA HIS A 189 -18.72 3.43 2.74
C HIS A 189 -18.63 1.95 2.32
N PRO A 190 -19.45 1.46 1.37
CA PRO A 190 -19.59 0.03 1.08
C PRO A 190 -18.31 -0.58 0.49
N LEU A 191 -17.47 0.24 -0.14
CA LEU A 191 -16.18 -0.18 -0.69
C LEU A 191 -15.00 0.07 0.26
N ARG A 192 -15.23 0.38 1.55
CA ARG A 192 -14.17 0.56 2.57
C ARG A 192 -13.63 -0.77 3.09
N ARG A 193 -13.26 -1.65 2.17
CA ARG A 193 -12.47 -2.87 2.43
C ARG A 193 -11.35 -2.98 1.41
N PRO A 194 -10.22 -3.61 1.77
CA PRO A 194 -9.09 -3.78 0.86
C PRO A 194 -9.55 -4.30 -0.50
N TYR A 195 -9.17 -3.57 -1.55
CA TYR A 195 -9.42 -3.91 -2.96
C TYR A 195 -10.88 -3.95 -3.44
N HIS A 196 -11.88 -3.57 -2.62
CA HIS A 196 -13.28 -3.58 -3.05
C HIS A 196 -13.56 -2.60 -4.20
N ALA A 197 -12.98 -1.39 -4.16
CA ALA A 197 -13.12 -0.43 -5.27
C ALA A 197 -12.52 -0.95 -6.58
N GLN A 198 -11.36 -1.61 -6.49
CA GLN A 198 -10.66 -2.23 -7.61
C GLN A 198 -11.52 -3.32 -8.26
N PHE A 199 -12.09 -4.25 -7.47
CA PHE A 199 -12.90 -5.33 -8.00
C PHE A 199 -14.30 -4.89 -8.42
N CYS A 200 -14.84 -3.81 -7.84
CA CYS A 200 -16.03 -3.13 -8.38
C CYS A 200 -15.75 -2.55 -9.78
N SER A 201 -14.59 -1.88 -9.97
CA SER A 201 -14.17 -1.43 -11.31
C SER A 201 -13.90 -2.59 -12.27
N GLY A 202 -13.31 -3.69 -11.79
CA GLY A 202 -13.08 -4.90 -12.57
C GLY A 202 -14.37 -5.56 -13.02
N PHE A 203 -15.36 -5.63 -12.14
CA PHE A 203 -16.72 -6.06 -12.45
C PHE A 203 -17.34 -5.19 -13.55
N MET A 204 -17.29 -3.86 -13.41
CA MET A 204 -17.82 -2.95 -14.43
C MET A 204 -17.10 -3.05 -15.78
N LEU A 205 -15.78 -3.20 -15.77
CA LEU A 205 -15.02 -3.41 -17.00
C LEU A 205 -15.40 -4.72 -17.70
N ARG A 206 -15.75 -5.76 -16.92
CA ARG A 206 -16.24 -7.04 -17.42
C ARG A 206 -17.65 -6.92 -18.00
N GLU A 207 -18.57 -6.23 -17.32
CA GLU A 207 -19.91 -5.96 -17.87
C GLU A 207 -19.83 -5.12 -19.16
N TYR A 208 -18.94 -4.12 -19.21
CA TYR A 208 -18.69 -3.35 -20.42
C TYR A 208 -18.27 -4.20 -21.61
N VAL A 209 -17.34 -5.16 -21.43
CA VAL A 209 -16.91 -5.95 -22.59
C VAL A 209 -18.01 -6.88 -23.11
N PHE A 210 -18.93 -7.33 -22.25
CA PHE A 210 -20.10 -8.08 -22.70
C PHE A 210 -21.03 -7.23 -23.54
N ASP A 211 -21.31 -5.99 -23.11
CA ASP A 211 -22.12 -5.06 -23.90
C ASP A 211 -21.42 -4.64 -25.21
N LEU A 212 -20.08 -4.53 -25.21
CA LEU A 212 -19.29 -4.23 -26.40
C LEU A 212 -19.41 -5.31 -27.47
N VAL A 213 -19.29 -6.60 -27.11
CA VAL A 213 -19.40 -7.68 -28.12
C VAL A 213 -20.82 -7.80 -28.66
N ASP A 214 -21.83 -7.56 -27.82
CA ASP A 214 -23.24 -7.52 -28.24
C ASP A 214 -23.50 -6.35 -29.21
N HIS A 215 -22.92 -5.17 -28.95
CA HIS A 215 -23.00 -4.01 -29.83
C HIS A 215 -22.37 -4.29 -31.19
N LEU A 216 -21.13 -4.77 -31.21
CA LEU A 216 -20.42 -5.06 -32.47
C LEU A 216 -21.10 -6.19 -33.26
N ALA A 217 -21.68 -7.18 -32.59
CA ALA A 217 -22.48 -8.21 -33.25
C ALA A 217 -23.72 -7.60 -33.92
N ARG A 218 -24.43 -6.70 -33.23
CA ARG A 218 -25.59 -5.98 -33.78
C ARG A 218 -25.23 -5.13 -35.00
N VAL A 219 -24.09 -4.45 -34.95
CA VAL A 219 -23.57 -3.65 -36.08
C VAL A 219 -23.29 -4.55 -37.29
N ARG A 220 -22.68 -5.72 -37.09
CA ARG A 220 -22.35 -6.67 -38.17
C ARG A 220 -23.60 -7.28 -38.83
N ASP A 221 -24.58 -7.72 -38.04
CA ASP A 221 -25.85 -8.24 -38.57
C ASP A 221 -27.02 -7.93 -37.61
N PRO A 222 -27.76 -6.83 -37.83
CA PRO A 222 -28.84 -6.43 -36.93
C PRO A 222 -30.06 -7.36 -36.97
N ARG A 223 -30.15 -8.27 -37.96
CA ARG A 223 -31.28 -9.20 -38.11
C ARG A 223 -31.04 -10.51 -37.37
N ARG A 224 -29.80 -10.99 -37.36
CA ARG A 224 -29.44 -12.30 -36.80
C ARG A 224 -28.72 -12.23 -35.46
N ALA A 225 -28.09 -11.11 -35.14
CA ALA A 225 -27.23 -11.05 -33.96
C ALA A 225 -27.97 -11.41 -32.67
N VAL A 226 -27.32 -12.21 -31.84
CA VAL A 226 -27.82 -12.63 -30.53
C VAL A 226 -26.96 -12.07 -29.40
N ARG A 227 -27.57 -12.00 -28.21
CA ARG A 227 -26.88 -11.59 -26.99
C ARG A 227 -25.95 -12.69 -26.50
N LEU A 228 -24.78 -12.33 -25.96
CA LEU A 228 -23.95 -13.27 -25.21
C LEU A 228 -24.72 -13.77 -23.97
N ALA A 229 -24.96 -15.08 -23.92
CA ALA A 229 -25.85 -15.70 -22.95
C ALA A 229 -25.33 -15.56 -21.51
N PRO A 230 -26.23 -15.48 -20.49
CA PRO A 230 -25.82 -15.36 -19.08
C PRO A 230 -24.80 -16.40 -18.62
N ALA A 231 -24.94 -17.67 -19.03
CA ALA A 231 -23.97 -18.72 -18.66
C ALA A 231 -22.57 -18.47 -19.25
N TRP A 232 -22.47 -17.91 -20.46
CA TRP A 232 -21.20 -17.51 -21.07
C TRP A 232 -20.58 -16.33 -20.34
N ARG A 233 -21.40 -15.32 -20.02
CA ARG A 233 -20.95 -14.14 -19.27
C ARG A 233 -20.44 -14.52 -17.87
N ARG A 234 -21.05 -15.49 -17.18
CA ARG A 234 -20.51 -16.03 -15.91
C ARG A 234 -19.18 -16.77 -16.11
N TYR A 235 -19.05 -17.56 -17.17
CA TYR A 235 -17.83 -18.30 -17.45
C TYR A 235 -16.63 -17.40 -17.80
N ILE A 236 -16.88 -16.28 -18.48
CA ILE A 236 -15.83 -15.36 -18.93
C ILE A 236 -15.41 -14.44 -17.78
N GLY A 237 -14.13 -14.50 -17.42
CA GLY A 237 -13.52 -13.58 -16.47
C GLY A 237 -12.84 -12.39 -17.15
N LEU A 238 -12.00 -11.71 -16.37
CA LEU A 238 -11.18 -10.58 -16.80
C LEU A 238 -9.70 -10.98 -16.72
N GLY A 239 -9.03 -11.04 -17.86
CA GLY A 239 -7.62 -11.45 -17.92
C GLY A 239 -6.72 -10.44 -17.23
N ASN A 240 -5.60 -10.87 -16.66
CA ASN A 240 -4.57 -9.95 -16.17
C ASN A 240 -3.16 -10.54 -16.35
N SER A 241 -2.16 -9.66 -16.28
CA SER A 241 -0.75 -10.03 -16.19
C SER A 241 -0.08 -9.14 -15.15
N ALA A 242 0.43 -9.74 -14.09
CA ALA A 242 1.22 -9.05 -13.07
C ALA A 242 2.71 -9.33 -13.28
N ALA A 243 3.56 -8.37 -12.90
CA ALA A 243 5.01 -8.46 -13.02
C ALA A 243 5.68 -8.21 -11.66
N THR A 244 6.99 -7.97 -11.67
CA THR A 244 7.86 -7.74 -10.50
C THR A 244 7.38 -6.67 -9.51
N GLY A 245 6.50 -5.76 -9.93
CA GLY A 245 5.85 -4.81 -9.02
C GLY A 245 5.12 -5.50 -7.85
N LEU A 246 4.57 -6.70 -8.03
CA LEU A 246 3.95 -7.45 -6.93
C LEU A 246 4.95 -8.12 -5.99
N ALA A 247 6.16 -8.45 -6.45
CA ALA A 247 7.22 -8.88 -5.55
C ALA A 247 7.64 -7.70 -4.63
N ALA A 248 7.81 -6.52 -5.21
CA ALA A 248 8.03 -5.29 -4.44
C ALA A 248 6.85 -4.98 -3.49
N PHE A 249 5.61 -5.22 -3.91
CA PHE A 249 4.44 -5.05 -3.06
C PHE A 249 4.52 -5.96 -1.83
N ALA A 250 4.78 -7.25 -2.00
CA ALA A 250 4.86 -8.20 -0.89
C ALA A 250 5.92 -7.80 0.15
N ALA A 251 7.09 -7.34 -0.28
CA ALA A 251 8.14 -6.89 0.63
C ALA A 251 7.83 -5.54 1.32
N ASN A 252 7.14 -4.64 0.62
CA ASN A 252 6.79 -3.30 1.10
C ASN A 252 5.60 -3.26 2.06
N HIS A 253 4.78 -4.30 2.07
CA HIS A 253 3.54 -4.37 2.83
C HIS A 253 3.51 -5.55 3.81
N PRO A 254 4.49 -5.65 4.73
CA PRO A 254 4.62 -6.79 5.62
C PRO A 254 3.45 -6.95 6.60
N HIS A 255 2.81 -5.87 7.05
CA HIS A 255 1.66 -6.00 7.95
C HIS A 255 0.45 -6.56 7.22
N LEU A 256 0.21 -6.15 5.97
CA LEU A 256 -0.83 -6.73 5.12
C LEU A 256 -0.51 -8.20 4.82
N MET A 257 0.73 -8.55 4.46
CA MET A 257 1.11 -9.95 4.24
C MET A 257 0.86 -10.80 5.48
N HIS A 258 1.20 -10.28 6.67
CA HIS A 258 0.88 -10.94 7.92
C HIS A 258 -0.63 -11.10 8.10
N GLN A 259 -1.37 -10.00 8.01
CA GLN A 259 -2.78 -9.96 8.33
C GLN A 259 -3.62 -10.86 7.39
N TRP A 260 -3.32 -10.84 6.10
CA TRP A 260 -4.02 -11.65 5.10
C TRP A 260 -3.74 -13.14 5.29
N THR A 261 -2.48 -13.49 5.58
CA THR A 261 -2.07 -14.87 5.85
C THR A 261 -2.66 -15.37 7.17
N GLN A 262 -2.57 -14.57 8.23
CA GLN A 262 -3.11 -14.90 9.55
C GLN A 262 -4.63 -15.12 9.48
N ALA A 263 -5.36 -14.31 8.72
CA ALA A 263 -6.80 -14.48 8.55
C ALA A 263 -7.14 -15.80 7.83
N ASN A 264 -6.41 -16.15 6.76
CA ASN A 264 -6.62 -17.43 6.06
C ASN A 264 -6.23 -18.63 6.92
N GLU A 265 -5.09 -18.59 7.61
CA GLU A 265 -4.62 -19.67 8.49
C GLU A 265 -5.57 -19.90 9.67
N ALA A 266 -6.07 -18.82 10.29
CA ALA A 266 -7.05 -18.91 11.37
C ALA A 266 -8.38 -19.47 10.88
N ALA A 267 -8.87 -19.02 9.72
CA ALA A 267 -10.09 -19.55 9.11
C ALA A 267 -9.95 -21.05 8.78
N LEU A 268 -8.83 -21.46 8.18
CA LEU A 268 -8.57 -22.85 7.84
C LEU A 268 -8.47 -23.72 9.10
N THR A 269 -7.82 -23.22 10.15
CA THR A 269 -7.74 -23.94 11.43
C THR A 269 -9.13 -24.19 12.01
N LEU A 270 -9.97 -23.16 12.08
CA LEU A 270 -11.35 -23.31 12.58
C LEU A 270 -12.18 -24.27 11.72
N ALA A 271 -11.96 -24.27 10.40
CA ALA A 271 -12.66 -25.19 9.49
C ALA A 271 -12.18 -26.64 9.64
N ARG A 272 -10.87 -26.86 9.83
CA ARG A 272 -10.30 -28.19 10.08
C ARG A 272 -10.83 -28.83 11.36
N GLU A 273 -11.04 -28.02 12.39
CA GLU A 273 -11.54 -28.47 13.70
C GLU A 273 -13.06 -28.72 13.73
N ARG A 274 -13.79 -28.44 12.65
CA ARG A 274 -15.23 -28.66 12.59
C ARG A 274 -15.53 -30.17 12.53
N ALA A 275 -16.39 -30.63 13.42
CA ALA A 275 -16.97 -31.96 13.31
C ALA A 275 -18.01 -32.01 12.18
N ALA A 276 -18.13 -33.15 11.51
CA ALA A 276 -19.18 -33.37 10.53
C ALA A 276 -19.53 -34.86 10.46
N ASP A 277 -20.82 -35.14 10.35
CA ASP A 277 -21.31 -36.49 10.06
C ASP A 277 -21.11 -36.83 8.57
N PRO A 278 -20.99 -38.12 8.21
CA PRO A 278 -20.83 -38.57 6.81
C PRO A 278 -21.87 -38.00 5.83
N ASP A 279 -23.12 -37.88 6.28
CA ASP A 279 -24.26 -37.38 5.49
C ASP A 279 -24.49 -35.86 5.64
N ALA A 280 -23.56 -35.13 6.26
CA ALA A 280 -23.71 -33.69 6.44
C ALA A 280 -23.74 -32.95 5.08
N PRO A 281 -24.56 -31.89 4.92
CA PRO A 281 -24.62 -31.11 3.68
C PRO A 281 -23.26 -30.56 3.21
N SER A 282 -22.38 -30.21 4.15
CA SER A 282 -21.02 -29.74 3.86
C SER A 282 -20.14 -30.82 3.20
N VAL A 283 -20.32 -32.09 3.58
CA VAL A 283 -19.58 -33.23 3.03
C VAL A 283 -20.03 -33.52 1.60
N HIS A 284 -21.34 -33.56 1.35
CA HIS A 284 -21.89 -33.66 0.00
C HIS A 284 -21.41 -32.51 -0.89
N ARG A 285 -21.48 -31.29 -0.38
CA ARG A 285 -21.03 -30.10 -1.11
C ARG A 285 -19.54 -30.15 -1.42
N PHE A 286 -18.71 -30.64 -0.49
CA PHE A 286 -17.28 -30.81 -0.72
C PHE A 286 -17.00 -31.81 -1.84
N ALA A 287 -17.71 -32.95 -1.86
CA ALA A 287 -17.57 -33.95 -2.91
C ALA A 287 -17.95 -33.38 -4.29
N GLU A 288 -19.06 -32.64 -4.37
CA GLU A 288 -19.48 -31.93 -5.60
C GLU A 288 -18.42 -30.93 -6.07
N LEU A 289 -17.89 -30.12 -5.15
CA LEU A 289 -16.89 -29.11 -5.48
C LEU A 289 -15.54 -29.73 -5.87
N LEU A 290 -15.15 -30.85 -5.26
CA LEU A 290 -13.97 -31.61 -5.65
C LEU A 290 -14.11 -32.12 -7.08
N ASP A 291 -15.26 -32.71 -7.43
CA ASP A 291 -15.54 -33.18 -8.79
C ASP A 291 -15.61 -32.03 -9.80
N LYS A 292 -16.19 -30.89 -9.40
CA LYS A 292 -16.20 -29.66 -10.21
C LYS A 292 -14.78 -29.13 -10.45
N ALA A 293 -13.94 -29.09 -9.42
CA ALA A 293 -12.55 -28.64 -9.54
C ALA A 293 -11.74 -29.54 -10.47
N ILE A 294 -11.85 -30.86 -10.32
CA ILE A 294 -11.18 -31.84 -11.21
C ILE A 294 -11.55 -31.56 -12.67
N ARG A 295 -12.85 -31.45 -12.97
CA ARG A 295 -13.34 -31.17 -14.32
C ARG A 295 -12.89 -29.82 -14.86
N HIS A 296 -12.91 -28.77 -14.04
CA HIS A 296 -12.44 -27.44 -14.43
C HIS A 296 -10.97 -27.48 -14.88
N PHE A 297 -10.11 -28.20 -14.15
CA PHE A 297 -8.71 -28.34 -14.51
C PHE A 297 -8.47 -29.27 -15.71
N GLU A 298 -9.33 -30.26 -15.95
CA GLU A 298 -9.34 -31.05 -17.19
C GLU A 298 -9.70 -30.18 -18.41
N GLU A 299 -10.69 -29.30 -18.27
CA GLU A 299 -11.16 -28.38 -19.33
C GLU A 299 -10.17 -27.23 -19.60
N GLY A 300 -9.40 -26.81 -18.59
CA GLY A 300 -8.51 -25.65 -18.62
C GLY A 300 -7.11 -25.90 -19.19
N ALA A 301 -6.98 -26.74 -20.22
CA ALA A 301 -5.69 -27.19 -20.74
C ALA A 301 -4.72 -26.04 -21.10
N ARG A 302 -3.48 -26.13 -20.61
CA ARG A 302 -2.33 -25.32 -21.06
C ARG A 302 -1.04 -26.14 -21.06
N GLU A 303 -0.02 -25.61 -21.72
CA GLU A 303 1.34 -26.16 -21.67
C GLU A 303 1.93 -26.03 -20.26
N ASP A 304 2.85 -26.93 -19.94
CA ASP A 304 3.63 -26.89 -18.70
C ASP A 304 4.67 -25.76 -18.80
N ASP A 305 4.65 -24.85 -17.83
CA ASP A 305 5.57 -23.70 -17.76
C ASP A 305 6.80 -23.98 -16.87
N GLY A 306 6.85 -25.14 -16.21
CA GLY A 306 7.92 -25.55 -15.30
C GLY A 306 7.95 -24.80 -13.96
N VAL A 307 6.96 -23.94 -13.68
CA VAL A 307 6.89 -23.10 -12.47
C VAL A 307 5.65 -23.43 -11.65
N PHE A 308 4.49 -23.46 -12.29
CA PHE A 308 3.21 -23.79 -11.66
C PHE A 308 2.68 -25.12 -12.17
N LEU A 309 1.98 -25.86 -11.32
CA LEU A 309 1.52 -27.19 -11.70
C LEU A 309 0.52 -27.10 -12.88
N ALA A 310 0.80 -27.84 -13.95
CA ALA A 310 -0.09 -27.86 -15.12
C ALA A 310 -1.50 -28.33 -14.73
N PRO A 311 -2.58 -27.75 -15.31
CA PRO A 311 -3.96 -28.08 -14.92
C PRO A 311 -4.28 -29.58 -14.95
N GLN A 312 -3.84 -30.32 -15.96
CA GLN A 312 -4.10 -31.76 -16.03
C GLN A 312 -3.35 -32.55 -14.95
N ALA A 313 -2.17 -32.10 -14.53
CA ALA A 313 -1.46 -32.69 -13.39
C ALA A 313 -2.22 -32.41 -12.09
N LEU A 314 -2.72 -31.18 -11.91
CA LEU A 314 -3.55 -30.79 -10.77
C LEU A 314 -4.86 -31.61 -10.71
N ALA A 315 -5.54 -31.83 -11.85
CA ALA A 315 -6.71 -32.69 -11.92
C ALA A 315 -6.40 -34.13 -11.48
N ARG A 316 -5.29 -34.71 -11.96
CA ARG A 316 -4.84 -36.06 -11.56
C ARG A 316 -4.49 -36.16 -10.08
N GLU A 317 -3.86 -35.14 -9.51
CA GLU A 317 -3.56 -35.05 -8.07
C GLU A 317 -4.86 -35.01 -7.25
N LEU A 318 -5.80 -34.11 -7.60
CA LEU A 318 -7.07 -33.97 -6.89
C LEU A 318 -7.94 -35.23 -6.98
N ALA A 319 -7.92 -35.94 -8.11
CA ALA A 319 -8.66 -37.18 -8.29
C ALA A 319 -8.25 -38.28 -7.27
N ARG A 320 -7.03 -38.22 -6.71
CA ARG A 320 -6.57 -39.14 -5.66
C ARG A 320 -7.33 -38.96 -4.34
N MET A 321 -8.02 -37.84 -4.15
CA MET A 321 -8.83 -37.60 -2.95
C MET A 321 -10.23 -38.21 -3.04
N ARG A 322 -10.70 -38.59 -4.25
CA ARG A 322 -12.05 -39.17 -4.44
C ARG A 322 -12.31 -40.43 -3.60
N PRO A 323 -11.39 -41.42 -3.53
CA PRO A 323 -11.63 -42.61 -2.72
C PRO A 323 -11.79 -42.29 -1.24
N LEU A 324 -10.98 -41.37 -0.70
CA LEU A 324 -11.06 -40.95 0.71
C LEU A 324 -12.38 -40.24 1.03
N VAL A 325 -12.83 -39.35 0.15
CA VAL A 325 -14.12 -38.66 0.34
C VAL A 325 -15.29 -39.64 0.24
N ARG A 326 -15.20 -40.65 -0.64
CA ARG A 326 -16.22 -41.72 -0.71
C ARG A 326 -16.20 -42.61 0.53
N GLU A 327 -15.03 -43.05 0.98
CA GLU A 327 -14.87 -43.83 2.20
C GLU A 327 -15.52 -43.13 3.40
N PHE A 328 -15.25 -41.83 3.57
CA PHE A 328 -15.83 -41.08 4.68
C PHE A 328 -17.36 -41.01 4.61
N ARG A 329 -17.93 -40.82 3.41
CA ARG A 329 -19.37 -40.79 3.22
C ARG A 329 -20.03 -42.16 3.45
N ASP A 330 -19.36 -43.23 3.04
CA ASP A 330 -19.94 -44.58 3.09
C ASP A 330 -19.79 -45.23 4.49
N ALA A 331 -18.70 -44.94 5.19
CA ALA A 331 -18.32 -45.64 6.43
C ALA A 331 -17.97 -44.71 7.62
N GLY A 332 -17.90 -43.39 7.42
CA GLY A 332 -17.44 -42.45 8.45
C GLY A 332 -15.96 -42.57 8.80
N THR A 333 -15.18 -43.25 7.96
CA THR A 333 -13.76 -43.47 8.14
C THR A 333 -12.91 -42.74 7.11
N LEU A 334 -11.69 -42.38 7.48
CA LEU A 334 -10.66 -41.88 6.58
C LEU A 334 -9.37 -42.67 6.84
N ASP A 335 -8.88 -43.36 5.81
CA ASP A 335 -7.77 -44.31 5.92
C ASP A 335 -8.06 -45.44 6.92
N GLY A 336 -9.28 -45.96 6.91
CA GLY A 336 -9.71 -47.09 7.73
C GLY A 336 -9.92 -46.77 9.22
N ALA A 337 -9.86 -45.50 9.62
CA ALA A 337 -10.10 -45.06 10.99
C ALA A 337 -11.29 -44.09 11.07
N PRO A 338 -12.14 -44.18 12.12
CA PRO A 338 -13.21 -43.21 12.35
C PRO A 338 -12.68 -41.78 12.40
N ALA A 339 -13.42 -40.83 11.81
CA ALA A 339 -12.97 -39.45 11.67
C ALA A 339 -14.01 -38.43 12.13
N ASP A 340 -14.08 -38.17 13.44
CA ASP A 340 -14.97 -37.13 14.02
C ASP A 340 -14.64 -35.71 13.52
N ARG A 341 -13.38 -35.48 13.14
CA ARG A 341 -12.89 -34.23 12.53
C ARG A 341 -12.42 -34.51 11.10
N PRO A 342 -13.34 -34.74 10.15
CA PRO A 342 -12.99 -35.22 8.82
C PRO A 342 -12.14 -34.21 8.04
N TRP A 343 -12.38 -32.91 8.23
CA TRP A 343 -11.65 -31.86 7.51
C TRP A 343 -10.16 -31.79 7.88
N ALA A 344 -9.83 -31.93 9.16
CA ALA A 344 -8.45 -32.04 9.62
C ALA A 344 -7.76 -33.26 8.99
N ARG A 345 -8.40 -34.42 9.06
CA ARG A 345 -7.90 -35.69 8.51
C ARG A 345 -7.74 -35.66 7.00
N LEU A 346 -8.69 -35.07 6.27
CA LEU A 346 -8.60 -34.86 4.82
C LEU A 346 -7.43 -33.96 4.45
N CYS A 347 -7.20 -32.88 5.20
CA CYS A 347 -6.08 -31.97 4.97
C CYS A 347 -4.72 -32.63 5.27
N GLU A 348 -4.62 -33.44 6.32
CA GLU A 348 -3.43 -34.23 6.65
C GLU A 348 -3.16 -35.29 5.58
N ALA A 349 -4.21 -35.99 5.16
CA ALA A 349 -4.14 -36.98 4.10
C ALA A 349 -3.69 -36.37 2.76
N ALA A 350 -4.22 -35.19 2.42
CA ALA A 350 -3.82 -34.42 1.26
C ALA A 350 -2.36 -33.97 1.37
N ALA A 351 -1.92 -33.48 2.52
CA ALA A 351 -0.54 -33.02 2.71
C ALA A 351 0.50 -34.14 2.56
N ALA A 352 0.12 -35.39 2.85
CA ALA A 352 0.98 -36.56 2.69
C ALA A 352 1.00 -37.12 1.25
N ARG A 353 -0.04 -36.86 0.44
CA ARG A 353 -0.26 -37.51 -0.86
C ARG A 353 -0.13 -36.59 -2.07
N LEU A 354 -0.32 -35.30 -1.86
CA LEU A 354 -0.51 -34.32 -2.93
C LEU A 354 0.66 -33.35 -3.04
N ALA A 355 0.87 -32.86 -4.27
CA ALA A 355 1.69 -31.67 -4.50
C ALA A 355 1.15 -30.45 -3.72
N PRO A 356 2.00 -29.48 -3.32
CA PRO A 356 1.59 -28.32 -2.54
C PRO A 356 0.39 -27.54 -3.11
N GLU A 357 0.31 -27.42 -4.44
CA GLU A 357 -0.77 -26.68 -5.11
C GLU A 357 -2.12 -27.43 -5.05
N ALA A 358 -2.09 -28.75 -5.19
CA ALA A 358 -3.29 -29.59 -5.03
C ALA A 358 -3.78 -29.61 -3.57
N LEU A 359 -2.86 -29.62 -2.60
CA LEU A 359 -3.20 -29.42 -1.19
C LEU A 359 -3.91 -28.06 -0.97
N ALA A 360 -3.40 -26.99 -1.57
CA ALA A 360 -3.99 -25.66 -1.43
C ALA A 360 -5.41 -25.60 -1.98
N VAL A 361 -5.70 -26.28 -3.10
CA VAL A 361 -7.06 -26.43 -3.63
C VAL A 361 -7.96 -27.18 -2.65
N VAL A 362 -7.52 -28.31 -2.09
CA VAL A 362 -8.29 -29.04 -1.07
C VAL A 362 -8.61 -28.15 0.13
N GLN A 363 -7.64 -27.37 0.61
CA GLN A 363 -7.84 -26.43 1.72
C GLN A 363 -8.83 -25.30 1.37
N ALA A 364 -8.78 -24.77 0.14
CA ALA A 364 -9.75 -23.80 -0.33
C ALA A 364 -11.17 -24.39 -0.40
N LEU A 365 -11.32 -25.63 -0.85
CA LEU A 365 -12.61 -26.33 -0.86
C LEU A 365 -13.16 -26.57 0.54
N VAL A 366 -12.31 -26.87 1.52
CA VAL A 366 -12.72 -26.94 2.94
C VAL A 366 -13.27 -25.58 3.41
N LEU A 367 -12.70 -24.46 2.99
CA LEU A 367 -13.23 -23.14 3.33
C LEU A 367 -14.56 -22.83 2.60
N GLU A 368 -14.73 -23.24 1.35
CA GLU A 368 -15.97 -23.03 0.57
C GLU A 368 -17.18 -23.69 1.23
N VAL A 369 -17.02 -24.83 1.91
CA VAL A 369 -18.11 -25.52 2.61
C VAL A 369 -18.37 -25.00 4.04
N HIS A 370 -17.62 -24.00 4.50
CA HIS A 370 -17.79 -23.35 5.80
C HIS A 370 -17.97 -21.82 5.66
N PRO A 371 -19.04 -21.35 4.99
CA PRO A 371 -19.26 -19.92 4.76
C PRO A 371 -19.45 -19.12 6.07
N ASP A 372 -19.91 -19.75 7.15
CA ASP A 372 -20.04 -19.10 8.46
C ASP A 372 -18.68 -18.75 9.06
N ILE A 373 -17.63 -19.54 8.80
CA ILE A 373 -16.25 -19.25 9.21
C ILE A 373 -15.68 -18.14 8.34
N VAL A 374 -15.85 -18.25 7.02
CA VAL A 374 -15.39 -17.22 6.05
C VAL A 374 -15.95 -15.85 6.41
N GLU A 375 -17.23 -15.77 6.78
CA GLU A 375 -17.88 -14.51 7.13
C GLU A 375 -17.28 -13.85 8.37
N ARG A 376 -16.80 -14.62 9.36
CA ARG A 376 -16.16 -14.09 10.58
C ARG A 376 -14.86 -13.33 10.28
N PHE A 377 -14.19 -13.64 9.17
CA PHE A 377 -12.92 -13.01 8.77
C PHE A 377 -13.08 -11.95 7.67
N ARG A 378 -14.30 -11.60 7.28
CA ARG A 378 -14.55 -10.65 6.17
C ARG A 378 -13.90 -9.27 6.35
N ASP A 379 -13.75 -8.82 7.59
CA ASP A 379 -13.20 -7.51 7.97
C ASP A 379 -11.75 -7.63 8.49
N ALA A 380 -11.16 -8.84 8.44
CA ALA A 380 -9.86 -9.13 9.04
C ALA A 380 -8.66 -8.86 8.12
N PHE A 381 -8.81 -8.12 7.02
CA PHE A 381 -7.74 -7.91 6.02
C PHE A 381 -7.11 -6.52 6.06
N PHE A 382 -7.61 -5.64 6.93
CA PHE A 382 -7.03 -4.32 7.13
C PHE A 382 -5.81 -4.40 8.06
N ALA A 383 -4.73 -3.71 7.68
CA ALA A 383 -3.56 -3.53 8.52
C ALA A 383 -3.06 -2.09 8.41
N ASP A 384 -2.49 -1.58 9.50
CA ASP A 384 -1.70 -0.36 9.49
C ASP A 384 -0.27 -0.70 9.07
N GLU A 385 0.24 -0.05 8.02
CA GLU A 385 1.57 -0.30 7.46
C GLU A 385 2.65 0.65 7.99
N ARG A 386 2.32 1.45 9.01
CA ARG A 386 3.33 2.27 9.71
C ARG A 386 4.38 1.36 10.34
N LEU A 387 5.64 1.76 10.17
CA LEU A 387 6.78 1.14 10.84
C LEU A 387 7.29 2.16 11.83
N GLU A 388 7.17 1.84 13.11
CA GLU A 388 7.56 2.70 14.22
C GLU A 388 8.84 2.16 14.87
N LEU A 389 9.69 3.08 15.28
CA LEU A 389 10.92 2.79 16.00
C LEU A 389 10.64 3.01 17.48
N ASP A 390 10.96 2.01 18.32
CA ASP A 390 11.02 2.19 19.78
C ASP A 390 12.45 2.62 20.17
N PRO A 391 12.66 3.91 20.48
CA PRO A 391 13.99 4.44 20.79
C PRO A 391 14.54 3.96 22.14
N ALA A 392 13.66 3.48 23.03
CA ALA A 392 14.02 3.05 24.38
C ALA A 392 14.31 1.55 24.48
N MET A 393 14.06 0.77 23.43
CA MET A 393 14.48 -0.63 23.34
C MET A 393 16.00 -0.75 23.46
N ARG A 394 16.48 -1.81 24.12
CA ARG A 394 17.91 -2.09 24.24
C ARG A 394 18.44 -2.80 23.00
N ALA A 395 19.71 -2.55 22.67
CA ALA A 395 20.41 -3.20 21.57
C ALA A 395 20.42 -4.74 21.71
N GLY A 396 20.59 -5.25 22.93
CA GLY A 396 20.52 -6.69 23.21
C GLY A 396 19.14 -7.30 22.96
N GLU A 397 18.07 -6.57 23.26
CA GLU A 397 16.69 -7.00 22.98
C GLU A 397 16.44 -7.04 21.46
N LEU A 398 16.87 -6.00 20.74
CA LEU A 398 16.77 -5.96 19.27
C LEU A 398 17.56 -7.11 18.62
N ALA A 399 18.76 -7.40 19.12
CA ALA A 399 19.55 -8.54 18.67
C ALA A 399 18.84 -9.89 18.91
N ALA A 400 18.19 -10.06 20.06
CA ALA A 400 17.42 -11.26 20.36
C ALA A 400 16.21 -11.43 19.41
N ILE A 401 15.52 -10.34 19.06
CA ILE A 401 14.43 -10.36 18.07
C ILE A 401 14.97 -10.83 16.71
N LEU A 402 16.11 -10.28 16.26
CA LEU A 402 16.77 -10.68 15.01
C LEU A 402 17.12 -12.17 15.00
N ASP A 403 17.82 -12.65 16.03
CA ASP A 403 18.31 -14.03 16.13
C ASP A 403 17.17 -15.06 16.19
N ALA A 404 16.00 -14.65 16.70
CA ALA A 404 14.80 -15.48 16.78
C ALA A 404 13.96 -15.47 15.49
N ARG A 405 13.84 -14.33 14.80
CA ARG A 405 12.86 -14.16 13.70
C ARG A 405 13.48 -14.14 12.31
N TYR A 406 14.73 -13.71 12.21
CA TYR A 406 15.41 -13.48 10.94
C TYR A 406 16.54 -14.46 10.68
N ARG A 407 16.56 -15.60 11.38
CA ARG A 407 17.54 -16.66 11.15
C ARG A 407 17.61 -17.08 9.68
N TRP A 408 16.46 -17.15 9.00
CA TRP A 408 16.39 -17.42 7.55
C TRP A 408 17.20 -16.44 6.69
N ALA A 409 17.33 -15.17 7.10
CA ALA A 409 18.08 -14.14 6.38
C ALA A 409 19.55 -14.06 6.82
N LEU A 410 19.81 -14.35 8.10
CA LEU A 410 21.14 -14.38 8.67
C LEU A 410 21.94 -15.59 8.15
N ASP A 411 21.35 -16.77 8.14
CA ASP A 411 22.00 -18.02 7.68
C ASP A 411 22.23 -18.02 6.15
N ALA A 412 21.45 -17.24 5.40
CA ALA A 412 21.59 -17.13 3.95
C ALA A 412 22.85 -16.36 3.49
N SER A 413 23.61 -15.73 4.40
CA SER A 413 24.83 -14.97 4.06
C SER A 413 25.91 -15.82 3.37
N ASP A 414 25.90 -17.11 3.63
CA ASP A 414 26.94 -18.04 3.18
C ASP A 414 26.68 -18.58 1.77
N SER A 415 25.57 -18.18 1.14
CA SER A 415 25.28 -18.55 -0.24
C SER A 415 26.23 -17.79 -1.20
N PRO A 416 26.86 -18.47 -2.19
CA PRO A 416 27.70 -17.79 -3.19
C PRO A 416 26.95 -16.74 -4.03
N GLY A 417 25.61 -16.77 -4.04
CA GLY A 417 24.75 -15.86 -4.78
C GLY A 417 24.17 -14.70 -3.95
N ALA A 418 24.40 -14.67 -2.63
CA ALA A 418 23.80 -13.69 -1.74
C ALA A 418 24.21 -12.26 -2.12
N GLY A 419 23.24 -11.37 -2.29
CA GLY A 419 23.50 -9.97 -2.65
C GLY A 419 23.99 -9.72 -4.07
N HIS A 420 23.91 -10.74 -4.96
CA HIS A 420 24.30 -10.64 -6.37
C HIS A 420 23.53 -9.54 -7.11
N TYR A 421 22.22 -9.45 -6.88
CA TYR A 421 21.37 -8.43 -7.48
C TYR A 421 21.17 -7.23 -6.56
N PHE A 422 20.76 -6.11 -7.16
CA PHE A 422 20.09 -4.99 -6.52
C PHE A 422 18.85 -4.63 -7.33
N TRP A 423 17.89 -3.97 -6.70
CA TRP A 423 16.63 -3.58 -7.34
C TRP A 423 16.60 -2.07 -7.57
N TYR A 424 16.05 -1.65 -8.70
CA TYR A 424 16.01 -0.24 -9.10
C TYR A 424 14.72 0.10 -9.88
N ARG A 425 14.46 1.40 -10.04
CA ARG A 425 13.39 1.93 -10.91
C ARG A 425 14.04 2.74 -12.01
N CYS A 426 13.47 2.70 -13.20
CA CYS A 426 14.01 3.41 -14.36
C CYS A 426 13.15 4.62 -14.74
N ALA A 427 13.76 5.60 -15.40
CA ALA A 427 13.06 6.80 -15.86
C ALA A 427 11.98 6.49 -16.92
N SER A 428 12.22 5.45 -17.74
CA SER A 428 11.30 4.99 -18.78
C SER A 428 10.03 4.32 -18.21
N ALA A 429 10.12 3.72 -17.03
CA ALA A 429 8.99 3.14 -16.30
C ALA A 429 9.12 3.40 -14.78
N PRO A 430 8.84 4.63 -14.30
CA PRO A 430 9.12 5.08 -12.92
C PRO A 430 8.48 4.29 -11.78
N ARG A 431 7.51 3.43 -12.08
CA ARG A 431 6.79 2.61 -11.09
C ARG A 431 7.08 1.12 -11.23
N ASP A 432 7.82 0.71 -12.26
CA ASP A 432 8.25 -0.67 -12.43
C ASP A 432 9.60 -0.86 -11.76
N VAL A 433 9.67 -1.90 -10.93
CA VAL A 433 10.92 -2.29 -10.27
C VAL A 433 11.60 -3.35 -11.14
N ARG A 434 12.89 -3.13 -11.42
CA ARG A 434 13.79 -4.01 -12.20
C ARG A 434 14.94 -4.45 -11.30
N ARG A 435 15.70 -5.46 -11.71
CA ARG A 435 16.94 -5.84 -11.00
C ARG A 435 18.14 -5.84 -11.93
N GLY A 436 19.31 -5.58 -11.36
CA GLY A 436 20.58 -5.61 -12.05
C GLY A 436 21.65 -6.29 -11.20
N PRO A 437 22.68 -6.90 -11.81
CA PRO A 437 23.83 -7.37 -11.07
C PRO A 437 24.54 -6.18 -10.43
N ARG A 438 24.90 -6.34 -9.17
CA ARG A 438 25.60 -5.34 -8.37
C ARG A 438 27.01 -5.09 -8.90
N GLY A 439 27.53 -3.88 -8.67
CA GLY A 439 28.88 -3.44 -8.98
C GLY A 439 29.08 -2.87 -10.38
N ARG A 440 28.05 -2.85 -11.24
CA ARG A 440 28.18 -2.43 -12.66
C ARG A 440 28.01 -0.93 -12.89
N ALA A 441 27.15 -0.28 -12.10
CA ALA A 441 27.08 1.18 -12.06
C ALA A 441 26.75 1.63 -10.62
N PRO A 442 27.74 1.59 -9.72
CA PRO A 442 27.57 1.89 -8.30
C PRO A 442 26.91 3.23 -8.02
N GLU A 443 27.06 4.21 -8.92
CA GLU A 443 26.45 5.54 -8.82
C GLU A 443 24.92 5.53 -8.92
N HIS A 444 24.32 4.43 -9.38
CA HIS A 444 22.88 4.25 -9.56
C HIS A 444 22.29 3.15 -8.67
N GLU A 445 23.13 2.51 -7.83
CA GLU A 445 22.74 1.43 -6.92
C GLU A 445 22.06 1.97 -5.66
N HIS A 446 20.95 2.67 -5.86
CA HIS A 446 20.06 3.11 -4.78
C HIS A 446 19.14 1.96 -4.40
N GLU A 447 19.45 1.28 -3.29
CA GLU A 447 18.66 0.14 -2.84
C GLU A 447 17.19 0.50 -2.59
N THR A 448 16.32 -0.37 -3.06
CA THR A 448 14.91 -0.39 -2.65
C THR A 448 14.73 -1.25 -1.41
N THR A 449 13.53 -1.29 -0.88
CA THR A 449 13.14 -2.15 0.26
C THR A 449 13.30 -3.66 0.04
N LEU A 450 13.65 -4.08 -1.18
CA LEU A 450 13.89 -5.48 -1.50
C LEU A 450 15.22 -6.02 -0.96
N ASP A 451 16.07 -5.19 -0.37
CA ASP A 451 17.32 -5.61 0.26
C ASP A 451 17.18 -6.02 1.75
N THR A 452 15.97 -6.38 2.20
CA THR A 452 15.65 -6.66 3.61
C THR A 452 16.63 -7.65 4.26
N ALA A 453 16.97 -8.77 3.60
CA ALA A 453 17.93 -9.73 4.14
C ALA A 453 19.33 -9.11 4.36
N ARG A 454 19.79 -8.29 3.41
CA ARG A 454 21.05 -7.55 3.52
C ARG A 454 21.01 -6.51 4.65
N GLN A 455 19.90 -5.79 4.80
CA GLN A 455 19.73 -4.79 5.86
C GLN A 455 19.71 -5.42 7.24
N VAL A 456 19.06 -6.58 7.39
CA VAL A 456 19.07 -7.36 8.63
C VAL A 456 20.48 -7.83 8.99
N ARG A 457 21.26 -8.33 8.02
CA ARG A 457 22.66 -8.72 8.24
C ARG A 457 23.51 -7.54 8.70
N ARG A 458 23.43 -6.39 8.01
CA ARG A 458 24.13 -5.16 8.39
C ARG A 458 23.74 -4.66 9.78
N LEU A 459 22.46 -4.73 10.12
CA LEU A 459 21.99 -4.36 11.45
C LEU A 459 22.56 -5.31 12.52
N ARG A 460 22.59 -6.62 12.24
CA ARG A 460 23.13 -7.61 13.17
C ARG A 460 24.64 -7.46 13.39
N GLU A 461 25.40 -7.15 12.35
CA GLU A 461 26.83 -6.80 12.41
C GLU A 461 27.04 -5.55 13.27
N GLN A 462 26.27 -4.49 13.02
CA GLN A 462 26.41 -3.25 13.78
C GLN A 462 26.07 -3.45 15.26
N LEU A 463 25.04 -4.25 15.58
CA LEU A 463 24.65 -4.58 16.95
C LEU A 463 25.75 -5.34 17.70
N ALA A 464 26.56 -6.15 17.00
CA ALA A 464 27.69 -6.84 17.61
C ALA A 464 28.81 -5.87 18.08
N SER A 465 28.88 -4.67 17.49
CA SER A 465 29.87 -3.65 17.85
C SER A 465 29.44 -2.72 18.99
N VAL A 466 28.18 -2.82 19.43
CA VAL A 466 27.56 -1.91 20.41
C VAL A 466 27.25 -2.65 21.71
N PRO A 467 27.48 -2.07 22.90
CA PRO A 467 27.14 -2.72 24.16
C PRO A 467 25.64 -3.08 24.23
N PRO A 468 25.23 -4.29 24.67
CA PRO A 468 23.83 -4.72 24.67
C PRO A 468 22.86 -3.83 25.45
N GLN A 469 23.37 -3.12 26.45
CA GLN A 469 22.65 -2.17 27.30
C GLN A 469 22.43 -0.80 26.62
N SER A 470 23.18 -0.51 25.55
CA SER A 470 22.97 0.68 24.74
C SER A 470 21.61 0.61 24.10
N PHE A 471 21.09 1.76 23.70
CA PHE A 471 19.74 1.82 23.21
C PHE A 471 19.67 2.03 21.72
N VAL A 472 18.52 1.63 21.17
CA VAL A 472 18.26 1.73 19.74
C VAL A 472 18.35 3.18 19.25
N ALA A 473 17.97 4.18 20.06
CA ALA A 473 18.13 5.59 19.69
C ALA A 473 19.59 5.99 19.41
N ASP A 474 20.53 5.51 20.23
CA ASP A 474 21.96 5.83 20.07
C ASP A 474 22.49 5.21 18.77
N LEU A 475 22.08 3.97 18.48
CA LEU A 475 22.38 3.29 17.24
C LEU A 475 21.76 3.97 16.02
N ALA A 476 20.47 4.33 16.07
CA ALA A 476 19.77 4.98 14.96
C ALA A 476 20.32 6.39 14.67
N CYS A 477 20.83 7.08 15.69
CA CYS A 477 21.55 8.33 15.53
C CYS A 477 22.92 8.13 14.87
N ALA A 478 23.71 7.15 15.33
CA ALA A 478 25.02 6.86 14.78
C ALA A 478 24.96 6.25 13.36
N ARG A 479 23.88 5.52 13.05
CA ARG A 479 23.65 4.84 11.76
C ARG A 479 22.23 5.11 11.22
N PRO A 480 21.93 6.35 10.78
CA PRO A 480 20.62 6.70 10.22
C PRO A 480 20.24 5.93 8.95
N ASP A 481 21.23 5.30 8.29
CA ASP A 481 21.01 4.37 7.19
C ASP A 481 20.30 3.08 7.63
N LEU A 482 20.51 2.63 8.87
CA LEU A 482 19.88 1.42 9.43
C LEU A 482 18.50 1.67 10.03
N ARG A 483 18.05 2.93 10.12
CA ARG A 483 16.77 3.30 10.76
C ARG A 483 15.57 2.49 10.24
N GLN A 484 15.50 2.32 8.92
CA GLN A 484 14.40 1.57 8.28
C GLN A 484 14.40 0.09 8.68
N ALA A 485 15.59 -0.51 8.82
CA ALA A 485 15.75 -1.90 9.23
C ALA A 485 15.36 -2.08 10.70
N ILE A 486 15.81 -1.17 11.56
CA ILE A 486 15.45 -1.12 12.98
C ILE A 486 13.93 -1.04 13.16
N ALA A 487 13.30 -0.02 12.56
CA ALA A 487 11.85 0.18 12.66
C ALA A 487 11.08 -1.05 12.14
N ARG A 488 11.55 -1.66 11.05
CA ARG A 488 10.97 -2.89 10.51
C ARG A 488 11.04 -4.05 11.49
N VAL A 489 12.22 -4.34 12.03
CA VAL A 489 12.39 -5.46 12.98
C VAL A 489 11.56 -5.27 14.24
N GLN A 490 11.50 -4.04 14.77
CA GLN A 490 10.70 -3.72 15.96
C GLN A 490 9.19 -3.82 15.68
N SER A 491 8.70 -3.20 14.61
CA SER A 491 7.26 -3.18 14.29
C SER A 491 6.72 -4.55 13.93
N LEU A 492 7.54 -5.40 13.30
CA LEU A 492 7.13 -6.75 12.92
C LEU A 492 7.36 -7.78 14.04
N ALA A 493 7.87 -7.35 15.20
CA ALA A 493 8.05 -8.23 16.35
C ALA A 493 6.70 -8.79 16.82
N GLY A 494 6.48 -10.09 16.58
CA GLY A 494 5.22 -10.78 16.90
C GLY A 494 4.34 -11.08 15.68
N LEU A 495 4.62 -10.49 14.52
CA LEU A 495 3.87 -10.73 13.29
C LEU A 495 4.48 -11.90 12.51
N ALA A 496 4.05 -13.12 12.82
CA ALA A 496 4.70 -14.35 12.37
C ALA A 496 4.84 -14.49 10.84
N TYR A 497 3.87 -13.95 10.08
CA TYR A 497 3.79 -14.09 8.62
C TYR A 497 4.17 -12.80 7.87
N ALA A 498 4.84 -11.86 8.52
CA ALA A 498 5.14 -10.55 7.93
C ALA A 498 6.22 -10.58 6.85
N GLU A 499 7.13 -11.56 6.93
CA GLU A 499 8.27 -11.69 6.03
C GLU A 499 8.10 -12.93 5.16
N LEU A 500 8.24 -12.73 3.85
CA LEU A 500 8.52 -13.85 2.96
C LEU A 500 9.98 -14.28 3.20
N ARG A 501 10.19 -15.57 3.48
CA ARG A 501 11.53 -16.12 3.79
C ARG A 501 12.32 -16.38 2.51
N GLN A 502 12.59 -15.31 1.77
CA GLN A 502 13.25 -15.32 0.48
C GLN A 502 14.25 -14.16 0.39
N ASP A 503 15.49 -14.43 -0.02
CA ASP A 503 16.44 -13.36 -0.35
C ASP A 503 16.19 -12.90 -1.81
N TYR A 504 15.60 -11.70 -1.95
CA TYR A 504 15.30 -11.10 -3.26
C TYR A 504 16.54 -10.71 -4.06
N LEU A 505 17.72 -10.71 -3.42
CA LEU A 505 19.00 -10.34 -4.04
C LEU A 505 19.80 -11.56 -4.52
N ASP A 506 19.36 -12.77 -4.19
CA ASP A 506 20.06 -14.01 -4.54
C ASP A 506 20.08 -14.24 -6.06
N ALA A 507 21.19 -14.78 -6.58
CA ALA A 507 21.35 -15.12 -7.98
C ALA A 507 20.28 -16.10 -8.50
N GLN A 508 19.76 -16.98 -7.65
CA GLN A 508 18.74 -17.98 -7.98
C GLN A 508 17.29 -17.46 -7.79
N TYR A 509 17.11 -16.21 -7.35
CA TYR A 509 15.78 -15.66 -7.13
C TYR A 509 14.93 -15.65 -8.42
N ALA A 510 13.74 -16.26 -8.31
CA ALA A 510 12.65 -16.16 -9.27
C ALA A 510 11.44 -15.44 -8.65
N PRO A 511 10.69 -14.61 -9.41
CA PRO A 511 9.70 -13.69 -8.85
C PRO A 511 8.33 -14.34 -8.74
N PHE A 512 8.12 -15.48 -9.41
CA PHE A 512 6.81 -16.05 -9.65
C PHE A 512 6.10 -16.39 -8.34
N ALA A 513 6.83 -16.90 -7.35
CA ALA A 513 6.32 -17.12 -6.00
C ALA A 513 5.85 -15.80 -5.37
N SER A 514 6.75 -14.82 -5.27
CA SER A 514 6.47 -13.50 -4.71
C SER A 514 5.36 -12.72 -5.44
N ILE A 515 5.11 -13.03 -6.72
CA ILE A 515 4.00 -12.46 -7.51
C ILE A 515 2.70 -13.25 -7.24
N ARG A 516 2.74 -14.59 -7.26
CA ARG A 516 1.58 -15.45 -7.02
C ARG A 516 0.99 -15.25 -5.63
N PHE A 517 1.85 -14.97 -4.64
CA PHE A 517 1.43 -14.77 -3.26
C PHE A 517 0.32 -13.70 -3.12
N PRO A 518 0.53 -12.42 -3.46
CA PRO A 518 -0.54 -11.41 -3.45
C PRO A 518 -1.68 -11.72 -4.43
N LEU A 519 -1.39 -12.33 -5.60
CA LEU A 519 -2.41 -12.67 -6.60
C LEU A 519 -3.48 -13.65 -6.08
N SER A 520 -3.11 -14.54 -5.16
CA SER A 520 -4.08 -15.44 -4.53
C SER A 520 -5.15 -14.69 -3.73
N PHE A 521 -4.77 -13.65 -2.98
CA PHE A 521 -5.69 -12.77 -2.25
C PHE A 521 -6.47 -11.88 -3.21
N PHE A 522 -5.88 -11.52 -4.36
CA PHE A 522 -6.56 -10.84 -5.45
C PHE A 522 -7.51 -11.79 -6.22
N GLY A 523 -7.60 -13.06 -5.83
CA GLY A 523 -8.51 -14.05 -6.39
C GLY A 523 -8.22 -14.40 -7.85
N MET A 524 -6.95 -14.37 -8.24
CA MET A 524 -6.54 -14.72 -9.60
C MET A 524 -6.44 -16.24 -9.77
N GLU A 525 -7.08 -16.74 -10.82
CA GLU A 525 -7.11 -18.16 -11.20
C GLU A 525 -6.39 -18.38 -12.54
N LYS A 526 -6.25 -19.65 -12.94
CA LYS A 526 -5.58 -20.08 -14.19
C LYS A 526 -4.17 -19.48 -14.34
N LEU A 527 -3.37 -19.57 -13.28
CA LEU A 527 -2.05 -18.97 -13.24
C LEU A 527 -1.09 -19.65 -14.23
N GLU A 528 -0.39 -18.83 -15.01
CA GLU A 528 0.66 -19.21 -15.95
C GLU A 528 1.89 -18.33 -15.68
N ALA A 529 3.06 -18.95 -15.52
CA ALA A 529 4.31 -18.22 -15.51
C ALA A 529 4.63 -17.81 -16.96
N ALA A 530 4.80 -16.51 -17.17
CA ALA A 530 5.26 -15.93 -18.43
C ALA A 530 6.68 -15.37 -18.23
N PRO A 531 7.73 -16.19 -18.50
CA PRO A 531 9.10 -15.79 -18.33
C PRO A 531 9.46 -14.51 -19.11
N PRO A 532 10.42 -13.71 -18.59
CA PRO A 532 11.22 -14.02 -17.41
C PRO A 532 10.57 -13.61 -16.08
N LYS A 533 9.47 -12.82 -16.09
CA LYS A 533 9.09 -12.05 -14.88
C LYS A 533 7.60 -11.81 -14.61
N SER A 534 6.70 -12.40 -15.40
CA SER A 534 5.26 -12.11 -15.29
C SER A 534 4.46 -13.36 -14.93
N VAL A 535 3.34 -13.16 -14.25
CA VAL A 535 2.32 -14.18 -14.00
C VAL A 535 1.03 -13.71 -14.65
N ARG A 536 0.47 -14.56 -15.51
CA ARG A 536 -0.81 -14.34 -16.20
C ARG A 536 -1.90 -15.17 -15.56
N GLY A 537 -3.15 -14.82 -15.83
CA GLY A 537 -4.31 -15.49 -15.24
C GLY A 537 -5.58 -14.64 -15.39
N VAL A 538 -6.60 -15.00 -14.63
CA VAL A 538 -7.96 -14.47 -14.77
C VAL A 538 -8.54 -14.07 -13.42
N PHE A 539 -9.15 -12.89 -13.37
CA PHE A 539 -9.99 -12.46 -12.25
C PHE A 539 -11.47 -12.68 -12.56
N LEU A 540 -12.30 -12.79 -11.53
CA LEU A 540 -13.77 -12.79 -11.65
C LEU A 540 -14.34 -13.89 -12.57
N GLN A 541 -13.60 -14.98 -12.79
CA GLN A 541 -14.13 -16.11 -13.53
C GLN A 541 -15.20 -16.80 -12.68
N GLY A 542 -16.38 -17.05 -13.24
CA GLY A 542 -17.53 -17.56 -12.48
C GLY A 542 -18.30 -16.48 -11.72
N ALA A 543 -17.91 -15.20 -11.76
CA ALA A 543 -18.60 -14.17 -10.99
C ALA A 543 -19.98 -13.78 -11.50
N PRO A 544 -20.89 -13.42 -10.58
CA PRO A 544 -22.26 -13.06 -10.95
C PRO A 544 -22.22 -11.88 -11.91
N ILE A 545 -23.10 -11.89 -12.91
CA ILE A 545 -23.30 -10.77 -13.84
C ILE A 545 -24.23 -9.71 -13.21
N ALA A 546 -24.38 -8.55 -13.83
CA ALA A 546 -25.23 -7.48 -13.28
C ALA A 546 -26.65 -7.95 -12.93
N GLU A 547 -27.26 -8.81 -13.75
CA GLU A 547 -28.59 -9.37 -13.48
C GLU A 547 -28.61 -10.35 -12.30
N ASP A 548 -27.52 -11.05 -12.05
CA ASP A 548 -27.38 -11.91 -10.87
C ASP A 548 -27.24 -11.07 -9.60
N VAL A 549 -26.40 -10.03 -9.65
CA VAL A 549 -26.20 -9.11 -8.52
C VAL A 549 -27.53 -8.48 -8.10
N ALA A 550 -28.28 -7.91 -9.05
CA ALA A 550 -29.59 -7.32 -8.78
C ALA A 550 -30.59 -8.34 -8.21
N ALA A 551 -30.50 -9.60 -8.64
CA ALA A 551 -31.35 -10.69 -8.16
C ALA A 551 -30.86 -11.35 -6.85
N GLY A 552 -29.68 -10.99 -6.35
CA GLY A 552 -29.09 -11.61 -5.17
C GLY A 552 -28.52 -13.02 -5.40
N ARG A 553 -28.01 -13.32 -6.61
CA ARG A 553 -27.38 -14.60 -6.97
C ARG A 553 -25.85 -14.48 -7.00
N GLU A 554 -25.13 -15.51 -6.54
CA GLU A 554 -23.66 -15.49 -6.31
C GLU A 554 -22.80 -15.95 -7.51
N GLY A 555 -23.40 -16.23 -8.66
CA GLY A 555 -22.70 -16.71 -9.87
C GLY A 555 -22.36 -18.20 -9.81
N ASP A 556 -21.33 -18.62 -10.56
CA ASP A 556 -20.91 -20.01 -10.77
C ASP A 556 -19.56 -20.35 -10.11
N TRP A 557 -19.10 -19.57 -9.14
CA TRP A 557 -17.87 -19.86 -8.39
C TRP A 557 -17.98 -21.12 -7.50
N PRO A 558 -16.84 -21.63 -7.01
CA PRO A 558 -15.52 -21.55 -7.65
C PRO A 558 -15.46 -22.51 -8.86
N TYR A 559 -14.41 -22.44 -9.67
CA TYR A 559 -14.12 -23.41 -10.74
C TYR A 559 -15.26 -23.58 -11.76
N PRO A 560 -15.68 -22.52 -12.47
CA PRO A 560 -16.77 -22.61 -13.45
C PRO A 560 -16.42 -23.62 -14.55
N LEU A 561 -17.42 -24.38 -14.99
CA LEU A 561 -17.28 -25.39 -16.04
C LEU A 561 -17.71 -24.80 -17.39
N ILE A 562 -17.18 -25.34 -18.48
CA ILE A 562 -17.66 -25.06 -19.82
C ILE A 562 -19.15 -25.41 -19.89
N ALA A 563 -19.99 -24.39 -20.13
CA ALA A 563 -21.41 -24.59 -20.35
C ALA A 563 -21.61 -25.49 -21.57
N GLN A 564 -22.50 -26.49 -21.45
CA GLN A 564 -22.90 -27.26 -22.62
C GLN A 564 -23.71 -26.37 -23.57
N PRO A 565 -23.65 -26.59 -24.90
CA PRO A 565 -24.49 -25.88 -25.85
C PRO A 565 -25.96 -26.22 -25.59
N GLY A 566 -26.63 -25.40 -24.78
CA GLY A 566 -28.08 -25.33 -24.72
C GLY A 566 -28.56 -24.14 -25.53
N ASP A 567 -29.84 -24.11 -25.89
CA ASP A 567 -30.44 -22.99 -26.62
C ASP A 567 -31.10 -21.99 -25.63
N PRO A 568 -30.43 -20.90 -25.24
CA PRO A 568 -31.12 -19.69 -24.84
C PRO A 568 -30.81 -18.60 -25.87
N ARG A 569 -31.54 -18.60 -26.98
CA ARG A 569 -31.67 -17.41 -27.84
C ARG A 569 -32.34 -16.30 -27.04
N GLU A 570 -31.56 -15.53 -26.30
CA GLU A 570 -32.00 -14.24 -25.81
C GLU A 570 -31.81 -13.20 -26.92
N ALA A 571 -32.90 -12.53 -27.27
CA ALA A 571 -32.84 -11.37 -28.16
C ALA A 571 -31.92 -10.31 -27.54
N LEU A 572 -31.16 -9.61 -28.39
CA LEU A 572 -30.37 -8.47 -27.98
C LEU A 572 -31.27 -7.42 -27.31
N ALA A 573 -31.06 -7.16 -26.01
CA ALA A 573 -31.77 -6.09 -25.33
C ALA A 573 -31.46 -4.74 -26.01
N PRO A 574 -32.44 -3.85 -26.22
CA PRO A 574 -32.19 -2.53 -26.78
C PRO A 574 -31.16 -1.79 -25.92
N LEU A 575 -30.11 -1.25 -26.55
CA LEU A 575 -29.19 -0.33 -25.89
C LEU A 575 -29.83 1.06 -25.83
N PRO A 576 -29.59 1.83 -24.75
CA PRO A 576 -30.08 3.21 -24.69
C PRO A 576 -29.58 3.99 -25.91
N SER A 577 -30.49 4.74 -26.54
CA SER A 577 -30.14 5.59 -27.68
C SER A 577 -29.11 6.65 -27.29
N ALA A 578 -28.30 7.11 -28.25
CA ALA A 578 -27.52 8.34 -28.14
C ALA A 578 -28.49 9.54 -27.98
N GLY A 579 -28.97 9.79 -26.76
CA GLY A 579 -30.13 10.64 -26.49
C GLY A 579 -29.87 11.72 -25.45
N VAL A 580 -29.53 12.92 -25.95
CA VAL A 580 -29.81 14.26 -25.40
C VAL A 580 -29.32 14.54 -23.98
N GLY A 581 -28.00 14.65 -23.87
CA GLY A 581 -27.31 15.37 -22.80
C GLY A 581 -25.95 15.79 -23.31
N ALA A 582 -25.90 16.41 -24.49
CA ALA A 582 -24.65 16.93 -25.04
C ALA A 582 -24.17 18.07 -24.12
N VAL A 583 -23.31 17.73 -23.18
CA VAL A 583 -22.48 18.72 -22.49
C VAL A 583 -21.71 19.47 -23.59
N PRO A 584 -21.78 20.80 -23.66
CA PRO A 584 -21.12 21.55 -24.72
C PRO A 584 -19.65 21.12 -24.85
N ARG A 585 -19.24 20.75 -26.08
CA ARG A 585 -17.87 20.34 -26.43
C ARG A 585 -16.80 21.38 -26.08
N ARG A 586 -17.21 22.62 -25.75
CA ARG A 586 -16.35 23.69 -25.24
C ARG A 586 -16.89 24.18 -23.91
N LEU A 587 -16.24 23.74 -22.84
CA LEU A 587 -16.12 24.54 -21.63
C LEU A 587 -14.80 25.33 -21.74
N SER A 588 -14.81 26.57 -21.25
CA SER A 588 -13.60 27.39 -21.18
C SER A 588 -12.49 26.61 -20.49
N PRO A 589 -11.25 26.62 -21.01
CA PRO A 589 -10.12 26.03 -20.32
C PRO A 589 -9.89 26.84 -19.05
N HIS A 590 -10.51 26.44 -17.95
CA HIS A 590 -9.94 26.75 -16.65
C HIS A 590 -8.68 25.91 -16.57
N ALA A 591 -7.52 26.56 -16.69
CA ALA A 591 -6.28 25.97 -16.23
C ALA A 591 -6.50 25.71 -14.74
N ASP A 592 -6.61 24.43 -14.36
CA ASP A 592 -6.67 24.06 -12.95
C ASP A 592 -5.35 24.52 -12.32
N VAL A 593 -5.38 25.66 -11.62
CA VAL A 593 -4.20 26.24 -10.96
C VAL A 593 -3.75 25.35 -9.79
N ALA A 594 -4.66 24.52 -9.25
CA ALA A 594 -4.38 23.59 -8.17
C ALA A 594 -5.05 22.23 -8.39
N LEU A 595 -4.41 21.17 -7.87
CA LEU A 595 -4.98 19.82 -7.77
C LEU A 595 -5.30 19.47 -6.31
N ARG A 596 -6.19 18.49 -6.12
CA ARG A 596 -6.37 17.81 -4.84
C ARG A 596 -5.49 16.56 -4.80
N ILE A 597 -4.58 16.49 -3.84
CA ILE A 597 -3.69 15.34 -3.64
C ILE A 597 -4.00 14.65 -2.31
N ALA A 598 -4.04 13.32 -2.31
CA ALA A 598 -4.18 12.57 -1.07
C ALA A 598 -2.92 12.73 -0.20
N PRO A 599 -3.05 12.90 1.14
CA PRO A 599 -1.90 13.06 2.02
C PRO A 599 -0.87 11.92 1.89
N GLY A 600 -1.33 10.68 1.73
CA GLY A 600 -0.43 9.53 1.53
C GLY A 600 0.38 9.59 0.23
N GLU A 601 -0.19 10.09 -0.86
CA GLU A 601 0.53 10.26 -2.13
C GLU A 601 1.52 11.43 -2.02
N LEU A 602 1.14 12.52 -1.35
CA LEU A 602 2.04 13.63 -1.07
C LEU A 602 3.25 13.18 -0.25
N ALA A 603 3.03 12.42 0.83
CA ALA A 603 4.10 11.87 1.66
C ALA A 603 5.06 11.00 0.85
N ARG A 604 4.54 10.14 -0.03
CA ARG A 604 5.32 9.28 -0.91
C ARG A 604 6.13 10.09 -1.93
N MET A 605 5.57 11.16 -2.50
CA MET A 605 6.27 12.07 -3.42
C MET A 605 7.41 12.79 -2.71
N LEU A 606 7.16 13.37 -1.53
CA LEU A 606 8.17 14.04 -0.71
C LEU A 606 9.30 13.08 -0.31
N GLN A 607 8.97 11.88 0.17
CA GLN A 607 9.95 10.82 0.45
C GLN A 607 10.81 10.52 -0.77
N THR A 608 10.18 10.31 -1.94
CA THR A 608 10.88 9.94 -3.18
C THR A 608 11.83 11.05 -3.64
N ALA A 609 11.40 12.31 -3.53
CA ALA A 609 12.23 13.48 -3.84
C ALA A 609 13.45 13.57 -2.92
N MET A 610 13.26 13.48 -1.60
CA MET A 610 14.36 13.54 -0.63
C MET A 610 15.37 12.39 -0.83
N GLN A 611 14.87 11.18 -1.07
CA GLN A 611 15.72 10.01 -1.32
C GLN A 611 16.54 10.18 -2.62
N GLY A 612 15.93 10.70 -3.69
CA GLY A 612 16.62 11.03 -4.93
C GLY A 612 17.70 12.09 -4.80
N HIS A 613 17.71 12.86 -3.70
CA HIS A 613 18.71 13.89 -3.40
C HIS A 613 19.64 13.50 -2.23
N GLY A 614 19.70 12.22 -1.86
CA GLY A 614 20.73 11.68 -0.97
C GLY A 614 20.26 11.25 0.42
N ALA A 615 19.00 11.48 0.80
CA ALA A 615 18.48 11.00 2.08
C ALA A 615 18.35 9.47 2.11
N SER A 616 18.69 8.83 3.24
CA SER A 616 18.42 7.40 3.43
C SER A 616 16.91 7.13 3.45
N LEU A 617 16.47 5.93 3.08
CA LEU A 617 15.06 5.58 2.98
C LEU A 617 14.29 5.83 4.30
N GLY A 618 14.86 5.40 5.43
CA GLY A 618 14.23 5.55 6.74
C GLY A 618 14.08 7.02 7.14
N VAL A 619 15.10 7.85 6.87
CA VAL A 619 15.06 9.30 7.12
C VAL A 619 14.03 9.98 6.20
N ALA A 620 14.06 9.66 4.90
CA ALA A 620 13.16 10.25 3.91
C ALA A 620 11.67 9.95 4.19
N ARG A 621 11.35 8.75 4.72
CA ARG A 621 9.98 8.38 5.10
C ARG A 621 9.46 9.24 6.25
N GLU A 622 10.22 9.34 7.33
CA GLU A 622 9.86 10.15 8.50
C GLU A 622 9.76 11.64 8.16
N ALA A 623 10.75 12.15 7.42
CA ALA A 623 10.76 13.53 6.94
C ALA A 623 9.56 13.83 6.02
N GLY A 624 9.20 12.90 5.13
CA GLY A 624 8.03 13.01 4.26
C GLY A 624 6.71 13.06 5.03
N ALA A 625 6.59 12.26 6.10
CA ALA A 625 5.42 12.28 6.98
C ALA A 625 5.32 13.61 7.75
N LEU A 626 6.42 14.10 8.31
CA LEU A 626 6.47 15.40 9.01
C LEU A 626 6.14 16.57 8.07
N ALA A 627 6.71 16.58 6.87
CA ALA A 627 6.43 17.61 5.87
C ALA A 627 4.97 17.58 5.40
N THR A 628 4.38 16.39 5.24
CA THR A 628 2.96 16.24 4.91
C THR A 628 2.07 16.77 6.03
N LEU A 629 2.38 16.43 7.29
CA LEU A 629 1.67 16.96 8.45
C LEU A 629 1.77 18.50 8.50
N ALA A 630 2.96 19.07 8.28
CA ALA A 630 3.14 20.51 8.19
C ALA A 630 2.25 21.13 7.09
N GLN A 631 2.17 20.48 5.92
CA GLN A 631 1.29 20.91 4.83
C GLN A 631 -0.21 20.85 5.21
N VAL A 632 -0.65 19.80 5.91
CA VAL A 632 -2.02 19.67 6.45
C VAL A 632 -2.33 20.78 7.46
N LEU A 633 -1.33 21.20 8.24
CA LEU A 633 -1.46 22.27 9.23
C LEU A 633 -1.39 23.69 8.61
N GLY A 634 -1.21 23.79 7.29
CA GLY A 634 -1.22 25.05 6.54
C GLY A 634 0.17 25.66 6.31
N GLU A 635 1.24 24.94 6.63
CA GLU A 635 2.61 25.41 6.40
C GLU A 635 3.07 25.14 4.95
N PRO A 636 3.92 25.99 4.34
CA PRO A 636 4.39 25.82 2.97
C PRO A 636 5.51 24.77 2.86
N ALA A 637 5.25 23.52 3.29
CA ALA A 637 6.25 22.47 3.40
C ALA A 637 6.78 21.98 2.04
N VAL A 638 5.92 21.89 1.01
CA VAL A 638 6.33 21.42 -0.31
C VAL A 638 7.37 22.33 -0.98
N PRO A 639 7.16 23.66 -1.10
CA PRO A 639 8.19 24.59 -1.59
C PRO A 639 9.50 24.52 -0.80
N ALA A 640 9.40 24.38 0.53
CA ALA A 640 10.55 24.34 1.41
C ALA A 640 11.43 23.10 1.13
N VAL A 641 10.82 21.91 1.02
CA VAL A 641 11.52 20.66 0.66
C VAL A 641 12.13 20.73 -0.74
N LEU A 642 11.42 21.32 -1.72
CA LEU A 642 11.95 21.50 -3.07
C LEU A 642 13.22 22.35 -3.07
N SER A 643 13.20 23.47 -2.36
CA SER A 643 14.38 24.33 -2.20
C SER A 643 15.55 23.59 -1.55
N GLN A 644 15.30 22.74 -0.55
CA GLN A 644 16.35 21.91 0.07
C GLN A 644 16.94 20.88 -0.90
N CYS A 645 16.11 20.30 -1.77
CA CYS A 645 16.55 19.39 -2.82
C CYS A 645 17.43 20.12 -3.84
N GLU A 646 16.98 21.29 -4.33
CA GLU A 646 17.70 22.13 -5.30
C GLU A 646 19.06 22.62 -4.75
N ALA A 647 19.12 22.91 -3.45
CA ALA A 647 20.36 23.29 -2.75
C ALA A 647 21.28 22.11 -2.39
N GLY A 648 20.91 20.86 -2.75
CA GLY A 648 21.70 19.66 -2.47
C GLY A 648 21.83 19.32 -0.98
N GLN A 649 20.98 19.87 -0.11
CA GLN A 649 21.16 19.81 1.34
C GLN A 649 20.96 18.41 1.92
N PHE A 650 20.21 17.53 1.24
CA PHE A 650 20.03 16.13 1.66
C PHE A 650 21.26 15.24 1.40
N ALA A 651 22.17 15.66 0.50
CA ALA A 651 23.43 14.96 0.22
C ALA A 651 24.54 15.35 1.21
N ILE A 652 24.41 16.51 1.85
CA ILE A 652 25.34 17.01 2.86
C ILE A 652 25.27 16.10 4.09
N THR A 653 26.44 15.82 4.66
CA THR A 653 26.84 14.87 5.72
C THR A 653 25.95 14.70 6.96
N GLY A 654 24.88 15.47 7.14
CA GLY A 654 23.99 15.46 8.32
C GLY A 654 23.22 14.16 8.58
N THR A 655 23.31 13.14 7.71
CA THR A 655 22.74 11.80 7.94
C THR A 655 23.78 10.69 8.11
N ARG A 656 25.08 10.94 7.86
CA ARG A 656 26.12 9.89 7.96
C ARG A 656 26.94 9.93 9.23
N ASP A 657 27.03 11.10 9.87
CA ASP A 657 27.92 11.30 11.01
C ASP A 657 27.27 12.27 12.02
N LEU A 658 26.07 11.92 12.50
CA LEU A 658 25.45 12.64 13.62
C LEU A 658 26.23 12.32 14.90
N ARG A 659 27.21 13.16 15.19
CA ARG A 659 28.04 13.03 16.40
C ARG A 659 27.32 13.68 17.56
N ASP A 660 26.88 12.87 18.52
CA ASP A 660 26.52 13.38 19.83
C ASP A 660 27.79 13.89 20.53
N ALA A 661 27.92 15.20 20.62
CA ALA A 661 29.07 15.83 21.29
C ALA A 661 29.06 15.58 22.81
N ALA A 662 27.94 15.11 23.39
CA ALA A 662 27.76 14.93 24.81
C ALA A 662 27.51 13.46 25.18
N GLN A 663 28.48 12.57 24.92
CA GLN A 663 28.50 11.18 25.43
C GLN A 663 28.42 11.03 26.98
N ARG A 664 28.14 12.10 27.75
CA ARG A 664 28.22 12.13 29.21
C ARG A 664 27.00 12.73 29.94
N SER A 665 25.94 13.17 29.24
CA SER A 665 24.74 13.71 29.90
C SER A 665 23.53 12.78 29.79
N PRO A 666 22.90 12.37 30.91
CA PRO A 666 21.69 11.53 30.89
C PRO A 666 20.43 12.29 30.41
N VAL A 667 20.50 13.62 30.33
CA VAL A 667 19.35 14.50 30.04
C VAL A 667 19.56 15.36 28.79
N ARG A 668 20.78 15.50 28.26
CA ARG A 668 21.07 16.39 27.12
C ARG A 668 21.76 15.69 25.98
N ALA A 669 21.37 16.00 24.75
CA ALA A 669 22.06 15.66 23.51
C ALA A 669 22.36 16.95 22.71
N VAL A 670 23.44 16.93 21.92
CA VAL A 670 23.73 17.97 20.93
C VAL A 670 24.02 17.32 19.59
N LEU A 671 23.24 17.67 18.58
CA LEU A 671 23.43 17.22 17.20
C LEU A 671 23.85 18.40 16.32
N ARG A 672 24.78 18.13 15.40
CA ARG A 672 25.16 19.09 14.36
C ARG A 672 24.61 18.63 13.03
N ALA A 673 23.77 19.45 12.40
CA ALA A 673 23.18 19.15 11.10
C ALA A 673 24.11 19.50 9.92
N GLU A 674 25.20 20.23 10.16
CA GLU A 674 26.23 20.61 9.16
C GLU A 674 25.65 21.28 7.91
N GLY A 675 24.63 22.13 8.08
CA GLY A 675 23.94 22.80 6.97
C GLY A 675 22.82 21.97 6.32
N GLY A 676 22.61 20.74 6.78
CA GLY A 676 21.55 19.86 6.31
C GLY A 676 20.13 20.26 6.80
N PRO A 677 19.07 19.70 6.19
CA PRO A 677 17.68 19.98 6.55
C PRO A 677 17.34 19.58 7.98
N ALA A 678 16.59 20.44 8.69
CA ALA A 678 16.05 20.08 10.01
C ALA A 678 15.15 18.84 9.95
N LEU A 679 14.39 18.67 8.86
CA LEU A 679 13.56 17.47 8.64
C LEU A 679 14.36 16.17 8.61
N ALA A 680 15.63 16.20 8.15
CA ALA A 680 16.46 15.01 8.08
C ALA A 680 17.03 14.61 9.46
N THR A 681 17.24 15.59 10.36
CA THR A 681 17.78 15.37 11.71
C THR A 681 16.70 15.18 12.78
N ALA A 682 15.49 15.68 12.52
CA ALA A 682 14.34 15.62 13.44
C ALA A 682 14.05 14.21 13.98
N PRO A 683 14.06 13.13 13.19
CA PRO A 683 13.79 11.80 13.71
C PRO A 683 14.84 11.35 14.74
N SER A 684 16.12 11.58 14.47
CA SER A 684 17.21 11.23 15.40
C SER A 684 17.19 12.10 16.66
N ALA A 685 16.92 13.41 16.51
CA ALA A 685 16.79 14.32 17.64
C ALA A 685 15.64 13.90 18.56
N PHE A 686 14.49 13.55 18.00
CA PHE A 686 13.35 13.04 18.75
C PHE A 686 13.67 11.75 19.47
N ASP A 687 14.19 10.75 18.76
CA ASP A 687 14.48 9.44 19.34
C ASP A 687 15.46 9.54 20.51
N LEU A 688 16.56 10.29 20.36
CA LEU A 688 17.53 10.50 21.43
C LEU A 688 16.93 11.23 22.62
N THR A 689 16.14 12.28 22.38
CA THR A 689 15.52 13.05 23.46
C THR A 689 14.51 12.19 24.21
N TRP A 690 13.66 11.47 23.49
CA TRP A 690 12.67 10.57 24.06
C TRP A 690 13.33 9.46 24.89
N ALA A 691 14.33 8.81 24.32
CA ALA A 691 15.16 7.80 24.95
C ALA A 691 15.72 8.30 26.30
N ARG A 692 16.39 9.46 26.30
CA ARG A 692 16.99 10.05 27.50
C ARG A 692 15.93 10.44 28.52
N ALA A 693 14.86 11.09 28.11
CA ALA A 693 13.74 11.49 28.96
C ALA A 693 13.06 10.28 29.61
N SER A 694 13.09 9.11 28.98
CA SER A 694 12.50 7.89 29.53
C SER A 694 13.39 7.18 30.55
N ARG A 695 14.64 7.60 30.73
CA ARG A 695 15.66 6.91 31.55
C ARG A 695 16.07 7.62 32.82
N ASN A 696 15.84 8.93 32.90
CA ASN A 696 16.24 9.70 34.06
C ASN A 696 15.05 9.91 35.00
N GLU A 697 15.37 10.09 36.28
CA GLU A 697 14.39 10.31 37.35
C GLU A 697 13.52 11.55 37.14
N PHE A 698 14.01 12.53 36.37
CA PHE A 698 13.29 13.76 36.07
C PHE A 698 12.25 13.59 34.95
N GLY A 699 12.29 12.48 34.21
CA GLY A 699 11.43 12.27 33.04
C GLY A 699 11.67 13.28 31.90
N LEU A 700 12.80 13.99 31.93
CA LEU A 700 13.06 15.19 31.14
C LEU A 700 14.32 15.01 30.29
N ALA A 701 14.30 15.43 29.02
CA ALA A 701 15.52 15.58 28.26
C ALA A 701 15.42 16.65 27.17
N THR A 702 16.58 17.05 26.65
CA THR A 702 16.68 18.00 25.55
C THR A 702 17.67 17.56 24.48
N CYS A 703 17.38 17.93 23.24
CA CYS A 703 18.33 17.84 22.14
C CYS A 703 18.45 19.20 21.45
N LEU A 704 19.65 19.79 21.51
CA LEU A 704 19.99 20.97 20.73
C LEU A 704 20.51 20.54 19.36
N VAL A 705 19.90 21.03 18.29
CA VAL A 705 20.32 20.78 16.92
C VAL A 705 20.82 22.08 16.29
N THR A 706 22.11 22.14 15.97
CA THR A 706 22.75 23.34 15.41
C THR A 706 23.02 23.20 13.92
N GLN A 707 23.10 24.34 13.22
CA GLN A 707 23.37 24.45 11.78
C GLN A 707 22.31 23.74 10.91
N ALA A 708 21.06 23.74 11.34
CA ALA A 708 19.96 23.10 10.60
C ALA A 708 19.26 24.10 9.68
N ALA A 709 19.00 23.68 8.44
CA ALA A 709 18.22 24.48 7.48
C ALA A 709 16.71 24.32 7.73
N GLN A 710 15.97 25.43 7.62
CA GLN A 710 14.51 25.49 7.76
C GLN A 710 13.95 24.79 9.02
N PRO A 711 14.43 25.14 10.23
CA PRO A 711 14.06 24.46 11.47
C PRO A 711 12.58 24.58 11.86
N TRP A 712 11.83 25.52 11.27
CA TRP A 712 10.40 25.64 11.49
C TRP A 712 9.59 24.43 10.96
N LEU A 713 10.14 23.60 10.06
CA LEU A 713 9.42 22.42 9.54
C LEU A 713 9.23 21.31 10.58
N VAL A 714 9.94 21.37 11.72
CA VAL A 714 9.89 20.32 12.75
C VAL A 714 8.85 20.58 13.84
N GLN A 715 8.01 21.62 13.69
CA GLN A 715 6.94 21.96 14.63
C GLN A 715 6.00 20.77 14.93
N GLY A 716 5.68 19.96 13.92
CA GLY A 716 4.82 18.78 14.09
C GLY A 716 5.45 17.65 14.93
N LEU A 717 6.76 17.69 15.16
CA LEU A 717 7.50 16.65 15.90
C LEU A 717 7.00 16.53 17.34
N VAL A 718 6.68 17.66 17.98
CA VAL A 718 6.25 17.67 19.39
C VAL A 718 4.91 16.98 19.62
N LEU A 719 4.07 16.84 18.58
CA LEU A 719 2.82 16.08 18.68
C LEU A 719 3.04 14.62 19.07
N ARG A 720 4.18 14.03 18.66
CA ARG A 720 4.55 12.67 19.06
C ARG A 720 4.78 12.56 20.57
N CYS A 721 5.34 13.61 21.19
CA CYS A 721 5.50 13.65 22.64
C CYS A 721 4.14 13.60 23.34
N ALA A 722 3.21 14.47 22.90
CA ALA A 722 1.88 14.58 23.49
C ALA A 722 1.04 13.32 23.29
N GLN A 723 1.11 12.69 22.12
CA GLN A 723 0.47 11.39 21.87
C GLN A 723 0.98 10.28 22.78
N ALA A 724 2.25 10.36 23.19
CA ALA A 724 2.86 9.44 24.14
C ALA A 724 2.76 9.93 25.60
N GLY A 725 1.86 10.86 25.90
CA GLY A 725 1.56 11.31 27.26
C GLY A 725 2.61 12.24 27.88
N ARG A 726 3.41 12.93 27.05
CA ARG A 726 4.48 13.85 27.50
C ARG A 726 4.34 15.23 26.89
N VAL A 727 4.94 16.23 27.53
CA VAL A 727 5.05 17.56 26.94
C VAL A 727 6.20 17.56 25.93
N GLY A 728 5.92 18.09 24.74
CA GLY A 728 6.93 18.36 23.73
C GLY A 728 7.06 19.86 23.48
N ILE A 729 8.28 20.39 23.53
CA ILE A 729 8.56 21.79 23.15
C ILE A 729 9.63 21.79 22.08
N VAL A 730 9.42 22.57 21.03
CA VAL A 730 10.46 22.89 20.07
C VAL A 730 10.60 24.39 19.93
N CYS A 731 11.81 24.91 20.10
CA CYS A 731 12.16 26.30 19.84
C CYS A 731 13.11 26.34 18.65
N TRP A 732 12.92 27.23 17.68
CA TRP A 732 13.83 27.36 16.55
C TRP A 732 14.34 28.78 16.36
N ASP A 733 15.56 28.88 15.86
CA ASP A 733 16.13 30.12 15.35
C ASP A 733 16.31 30.01 13.83
N ALA A 734 15.68 30.93 13.11
CA ALA A 734 15.81 31.03 11.66
C ALA A 734 16.79 32.16 11.37
N ALA A 735 18.06 31.81 11.06
CA ALA A 735 18.97 32.76 10.45
C ALA A 735 18.39 33.19 9.09
N GLN A 736 18.29 34.50 8.83
CA GLN A 736 17.82 35.06 7.57
C GLN A 736 18.72 34.58 6.41
N ALA A 737 18.37 33.48 5.75
CA ALA A 737 18.98 33.06 4.51
C ALA A 737 17.99 33.30 3.36
N GLN A 738 18.45 34.08 2.38
CA GLN A 738 17.76 34.48 1.15
C GLN A 738 17.16 33.28 0.41
N LEU A 739 15.85 33.09 0.55
CA LEU A 739 15.04 32.27 -0.33
C LEU A 739 13.76 33.05 -0.65
N ASP A 740 13.31 33.00 -1.89
CA ASP A 740 12.08 33.66 -2.32
C ASP A 740 10.85 33.01 -1.63
N GLY A 741 10.32 33.67 -0.61
CA GLY A 741 9.09 33.28 0.08
C GLY A 741 9.05 33.70 1.56
N PRO A 742 7.86 33.80 2.17
CA PRO A 742 7.73 34.12 3.60
C PRO A 742 8.23 32.96 4.47
N GLN A 743 9.41 33.09 5.08
CA GLN A 743 9.83 32.21 6.17
C GLN A 743 9.23 32.71 7.49
N PRO A 744 8.66 31.84 8.33
CA PRO A 744 8.32 32.26 9.68
C PRO A 744 9.62 32.64 10.42
N PRO A 745 9.64 33.77 11.16
CA PRO A 745 10.78 34.12 12.00
C PRO A 745 11.01 33.04 13.07
N ALA A 746 12.06 33.20 13.88
CA ALA A 746 12.25 32.38 15.06
C ALA A 746 10.94 32.24 15.86
N GLY A 747 10.72 31.06 16.43
CA GLY A 747 9.45 30.74 17.06
C GLY A 747 9.51 29.48 17.89
N PHE A 748 8.35 29.10 18.42
CA PHE A 748 8.21 27.87 19.21
C PHE A 748 6.92 27.13 18.88
N ALA A 749 6.93 25.82 19.15
CA ALA A 749 5.75 24.99 19.22
C ALA A 749 5.77 24.16 20.49
N LEU A 750 4.60 24.04 21.12
CA LEU A 750 4.37 23.32 22.36
C LEU A 750 3.20 22.35 22.13
N ALA A 751 3.41 21.08 22.42
CA ALA A 751 2.36 20.08 22.41
C ALA A 751 2.16 19.50 23.82
N LEU A 752 0.89 19.43 24.22
CA LEU A 752 0.46 19.04 25.56
C LEU A 752 -0.53 17.88 25.45
N PRO A 753 -0.39 16.82 26.26
CA PRO A 753 -1.41 15.78 26.35
C PRO A 753 -2.67 16.35 27.03
N THR A 754 -3.83 15.96 26.52
CA THR A 754 -5.16 16.34 27.01
C THR A 754 -6.05 15.11 27.06
N VAL A 755 -7.16 15.17 27.81
CA VAL A 755 -8.15 14.08 27.86
C VAL A 755 -8.63 13.69 26.45
N ASP A 756 -8.79 14.68 25.57
CA ASP A 756 -9.28 14.49 24.21
C ASP A 756 -8.17 14.29 23.16
N GLY A 757 -6.91 14.06 23.57
CA GLY A 757 -5.77 13.84 22.67
C GLY A 757 -4.59 14.77 22.95
N ALA A 758 -4.15 15.56 21.96
CA ALA A 758 -3.02 16.48 22.11
C ALA A 758 -3.35 17.90 21.62
N LEU A 759 -3.12 18.89 22.48
CA LEU A 759 -3.19 20.32 22.16
C LEU A 759 -1.86 20.77 21.56
N LEU A 760 -1.89 21.50 20.45
CA LEU A 760 -0.72 22.12 19.83
C LEU A 760 -0.84 23.65 19.85
N LEU A 761 0.22 24.30 20.31
CA LEU A 761 0.36 25.74 20.39
C LEU A 761 1.58 26.15 19.58
N ARG A 762 1.45 27.18 18.74
CA ARG A 762 2.53 27.64 17.88
C ARG A 762 2.57 29.16 17.86
N ALA A 763 3.74 29.76 17.99
CA ALA A 763 3.89 31.20 17.84
C ALA A 763 5.21 31.57 17.18
N ALA A 764 5.15 32.58 16.31
CA ALA A 764 6.31 33.34 15.90
C ALA A 764 6.75 34.21 17.08
N LEU A 765 7.95 33.97 17.60
CA LEU A 765 8.43 34.60 18.82
C LEU A 765 9.94 34.85 18.72
N PRO A 766 10.37 36.11 18.53
CA PRO A 766 11.81 36.45 18.53
C PRO A 766 12.54 36.02 19.80
N ALA A 767 11.85 35.98 20.95
CA ALA A 767 12.41 35.48 22.22
C ALA A 767 12.73 33.97 22.19
N ALA A 768 12.11 33.18 21.32
CA ALA A 768 12.48 31.78 21.11
C ALA A 768 13.88 31.66 20.46
N ALA A 769 14.29 32.65 19.66
CA ALA A 769 15.67 32.77 19.18
C ALA A 769 16.64 33.00 20.34
N ALA A 770 16.25 33.80 21.33
CA ALA A 770 17.06 34.04 22.53
C ALA A 770 17.18 32.77 23.39
N VAL A 771 16.11 31.97 23.54
CA VAL A 771 16.20 30.65 24.20
C VAL A 771 17.17 29.76 23.44
N HIS A 772 16.99 29.59 22.14
CA HIS A 772 17.88 28.77 21.33
C HIS A 772 19.35 29.25 21.43
N ARG A 773 19.62 30.55 21.28
CA ARG A 773 20.96 31.13 21.35
C ARG A 773 21.56 31.08 22.76
N GLY A 774 20.80 31.32 23.82
CA GLY A 774 21.29 31.21 25.21
C GLY A 774 21.70 29.77 25.55
N PHE A 775 20.94 28.78 25.06
CA PHE A 775 21.32 27.36 25.10
C PHE A 775 22.51 27.00 24.21
N GLN A 776 22.77 27.76 23.15
CA GLN A 776 24.00 27.62 22.37
C GLN A 776 25.20 28.26 23.07
N CYS A 777 25.01 29.35 23.83
CA CYS A 777 26.08 30.20 24.34
C CYS A 777 26.52 29.92 25.79
N GLY A 778 25.78 29.16 26.60
CA GLY A 778 26.20 28.90 27.99
C GLY A 778 25.56 29.78 29.04
N GLU A 779 24.50 30.51 28.70
CA GLU A 779 23.87 31.44 29.64
C GLU A 779 23.24 30.71 30.84
N GLU A 780 23.27 31.36 32.02
CA GLU A 780 22.89 30.73 33.30
C GLU A 780 21.39 30.40 33.40
N ASP A 781 20.51 31.14 32.70
CA ASP A 781 19.06 30.86 32.63
C ASP A 781 18.37 31.42 31.36
N PRO A 782 18.51 30.74 30.20
CA PRO A 782 17.94 31.20 28.94
C PRO A 782 16.40 31.17 28.92
N LEU A 783 15.80 30.30 29.75
CA LEU A 783 14.34 30.14 29.86
C LEU A 783 13.71 31.26 30.67
N ALA A 784 14.34 31.71 31.76
CA ALA A 784 13.88 32.88 32.51
C ALA A 784 14.07 34.18 31.73
N ALA A 785 15.21 34.35 31.06
CA ALA A 785 15.50 35.57 30.30
C ALA A 785 14.53 35.83 29.12
N SER A 786 13.88 34.79 28.61
CA SER A 786 12.97 34.86 27.46
C SER A 786 11.49 35.04 27.82
N GLY A 787 11.12 34.97 29.11
CA GLY A 787 9.72 34.96 29.55
C GLY A 787 8.97 33.63 29.29
N LEU A 788 9.54 32.71 28.51
CA LEU A 788 8.98 31.37 28.25
C LEU A 788 9.07 30.45 29.47
N GLY A 789 9.88 30.79 30.47
CA GLY A 789 9.96 30.07 31.73
C GLY A 789 8.60 29.87 32.42
N ALA A 790 7.65 30.79 32.26
CA ALA A 790 6.29 30.64 32.82
C ALA A 790 5.51 29.44 32.21
N LEU A 791 5.79 29.04 30.96
CA LEU A 791 5.15 27.91 30.28
C LEU A 791 5.70 26.54 30.72
N VAL A 792 6.89 26.54 31.30
CA VAL A 792 7.56 25.34 31.84
C VAL A 792 7.51 25.34 33.38
N ARG A 793 6.91 26.36 34.00
CA ARG A 793 6.71 26.52 35.46
C ARG A 793 5.24 26.34 35.86
N PRO A 794 4.67 25.13 35.79
CA PRO A 794 3.45 24.89 36.54
C PRO A 794 3.72 24.75 38.05
N ALA A 795 2.66 24.74 38.87
CA ALA A 795 2.61 24.96 40.33
C ALA A 795 3.42 24.04 41.28
N GLN A 796 4.46 23.36 40.78
CA GLN A 796 5.63 22.88 41.56
C GLN A 796 6.89 23.75 41.30
N GLY A 797 6.68 24.96 40.75
CA GLY A 797 7.56 25.70 39.83
C GLY A 797 8.77 26.47 40.36
N ALA A 798 9.35 26.14 41.51
CA ALA A 798 10.65 26.70 41.91
C ALA A 798 11.80 25.69 41.75
N LEU A 799 11.57 24.43 42.15
CA LEU A 799 12.57 23.37 42.08
C LEU A 799 12.86 22.93 40.64
N TRP A 800 11.80 22.80 39.84
CA TRP A 800 11.87 22.45 38.42
C TRP A 800 12.63 23.49 37.59
N ALA A 801 12.45 24.79 37.85
CA ALA A 801 13.08 25.86 37.07
C ALA A 801 14.58 25.98 37.35
N ALA A 802 14.98 25.92 38.62
CA ALA A 802 16.39 25.90 39.01
C ALA A 802 17.10 24.65 38.45
N GLN A 803 16.43 23.49 38.57
CA GLN A 803 16.94 22.23 38.00
C GLN A 803 16.99 22.26 36.48
N LEU A 804 15.97 22.76 35.77
CA LEU A 804 15.98 22.92 34.31
C LEU A 804 17.09 23.89 33.88
N SER A 805 17.25 25.04 34.53
CA SER A 805 18.30 26.01 34.18
C SER A 805 19.70 25.40 34.32
N ASP A 806 19.97 24.74 35.44
CA ASP A 806 21.25 24.06 35.68
C ASP A 806 21.41 22.79 34.84
N LEU A 807 20.34 22.02 34.60
CA LEU A 807 20.27 20.85 33.72
C LEU A 807 20.15 21.22 32.25
N LEU A 808 20.19 22.50 31.85
CA LEU A 808 20.17 22.93 30.45
C LEU A 808 21.29 23.90 30.00
N ARG A 809 22.08 24.47 30.92
CA ARG A 809 23.30 25.25 30.64
C ARG A 809 24.33 24.47 29.78
N PRO A 810 24.65 24.83 28.52
CA PRO A 810 25.58 24.04 27.70
C PRO A 810 26.99 24.02 28.32
N ALA A 811 27.70 22.89 28.19
CA ALA A 811 29.03 22.72 28.75
C ALA A 811 30.13 23.52 28.01
N ALA A 812 29.83 23.96 26.78
CA ALA A 812 30.67 24.84 25.95
C ALA A 812 29.78 25.50 24.86
N PRO A 813 30.14 26.69 24.36
CA PRO A 813 29.39 27.32 23.28
C PRO A 813 29.43 26.51 21.98
N ALA A 814 28.27 26.28 21.36
CA ALA A 814 28.15 25.54 20.10
C ALA A 814 28.10 26.52 18.89
N PRO A 815 28.91 26.33 17.84
CA PRO A 815 28.98 27.27 16.72
C PRO A 815 27.82 27.15 15.72
N GLY A 816 27.11 28.25 15.42
CA GLY A 816 26.23 28.40 14.25
C GLY A 816 24.86 29.06 14.55
N PRO A 817 24.38 30.03 13.74
CA PRO A 817 23.21 30.87 14.08
C PRO A 817 21.82 30.24 13.79
N SER A 818 21.73 29.10 13.09
CA SER A 818 20.46 28.44 12.74
C SER A 818 20.32 27.08 13.40
N GLY A 819 19.12 26.72 13.86
CA GLY A 819 18.89 25.45 14.56
C GLY A 819 17.56 25.35 15.28
N TYR A 820 17.39 24.25 16.04
CA TYR A 820 16.27 24.09 16.95
C TYR A 820 16.67 23.36 18.24
N LEU A 821 15.96 23.64 19.31
CA LEU A 821 16.01 22.94 20.58
C LEU A 821 14.73 22.13 20.73
N LEU A 822 14.85 20.82 20.90
CA LEU A 822 13.75 19.94 21.29
C LEU A 822 13.82 19.65 22.79
N VAL A 823 12.67 19.70 23.46
CA VAL A 823 12.50 19.33 24.87
C VAL A 823 11.38 18.31 24.97
N VAL A 824 11.63 17.24 25.72
CA VAL A 824 10.61 16.26 26.14
C VAL A 824 10.55 16.31 27.66
N ALA A 825 9.38 16.56 28.21
CA ALA A 825 9.17 16.69 29.66
C ALA A 825 7.94 15.88 30.13
N PRO A 826 7.85 15.55 31.43
CA PRO A 826 6.64 14.96 32.02
C PRO A 826 5.40 15.82 31.78
N ALA A 827 4.23 15.18 31.71
CA ALA A 827 2.96 15.89 31.67
C ALA A 827 2.71 16.64 32.99
N PRO A 828 2.38 17.94 32.95
CA PRO A 828 1.93 18.68 34.12
C PRO A 828 0.63 18.13 34.70
N ASP A 829 0.36 18.38 35.98
CA ASP A 829 -0.96 18.15 36.58
C ASP A 829 -2.05 19.09 36.00
N ALA A 830 -3.30 18.91 36.38
CA ALA A 830 -4.41 19.70 35.83
C ALA A 830 -4.34 21.20 36.17
N GLN A 831 -3.89 21.57 37.38
CA GLN A 831 -3.74 22.98 37.78
C GLN A 831 -2.58 23.66 37.06
N ALA A 832 -1.52 22.90 36.90
CA ALA A 832 -0.36 23.22 36.13
C ALA A 832 -0.68 23.54 34.65
N MET A 833 -1.65 22.84 34.08
CA MET A 833 -2.11 23.06 32.71
C MET A 833 -2.81 24.40 32.50
N ASP A 834 -3.63 24.84 33.45
CA ASP A 834 -4.32 26.14 33.40
C ASP A 834 -3.31 27.31 33.49
N ALA A 835 -2.25 27.15 34.28
CA ALA A 835 -1.18 28.14 34.40
C ALA A 835 -0.40 28.36 33.09
N VAL A 836 -0.15 27.29 32.32
CA VAL A 836 0.49 27.38 31.00
C VAL A 836 -0.40 28.15 30.02
N GLY A 837 -1.71 27.89 30.02
CA GLY A 837 -2.69 28.66 29.24
C GLY A 837 -2.67 30.16 29.58
N ALA A 838 -2.77 30.48 30.88
CA ALA A 838 -2.77 31.87 31.35
C ALA A 838 -1.45 32.60 31.05
N ALA A 839 -0.31 31.91 31.12
CA ALA A 839 0.99 32.48 30.77
C ALA A 839 1.12 32.81 29.28
N LEU A 840 0.54 32.00 28.38
CA LEU A 840 0.50 32.28 26.94
C LEU A 840 -0.34 33.53 26.65
N ASP A 841 -1.49 33.65 27.30
CA ASP A 841 -2.38 34.79 27.17
C ASP A 841 -1.72 36.07 27.71
N ALA A 842 -1.02 35.98 28.85
CA ALA A 842 -0.30 37.09 29.47
C ALA A 842 0.89 37.59 28.64
N LEU A 843 1.53 36.72 27.85
CA LEU A 843 2.63 37.09 26.95
C LEU A 843 2.15 37.83 25.68
N GLY A 844 0.83 38.02 25.50
CA GLY A 844 0.26 38.75 24.35
C GLY A 844 0.54 38.07 23.01
N LEU A 845 0.91 36.79 23.03
CA LEU A 845 1.27 36.04 21.84
C LEU A 845 0.00 35.67 21.09
N ARG A 846 -0.10 36.05 19.81
CA ARG A 846 -1.08 35.46 18.89
C ARG A 846 -0.67 34.03 18.56
N ALA A 847 -0.68 33.15 19.56
CA ALA A 847 -0.40 31.74 19.38
C ALA A 847 -1.56 31.10 18.62
N GLN A 848 -1.25 30.33 17.57
CA GLN A 848 -2.24 29.49 16.95
C GLN A 848 -2.47 28.28 17.86
N ARG A 849 -3.64 28.25 18.50
CA ARG A 849 -4.12 27.10 19.27
C ARG A 849 -4.80 26.11 18.32
N LEU A 850 -4.37 24.86 18.38
CA LEU A 850 -4.96 23.75 17.64
C LEU A 850 -5.26 22.62 18.63
N THR A 851 -6.53 22.45 18.97
CA THR A 851 -7.00 21.35 19.79
C THR A 851 -6.79 20.00 19.08
N ALA A 852 -6.83 18.90 19.84
CA ALA A 852 -6.79 17.56 19.30
C ALA A 852 -7.89 17.33 18.26
N GLN A 853 -9.11 17.78 18.61
CA GLN A 853 -10.29 17.71 17.74
C GLN A 853 -10.09 18.48 16.43
N GLU A 854 -9.59 19.72 16.48
CA GLU A 854 -9.33 20.52 15.27
C GLU A 854 -8.25 19.90 14.39
N ARG A 855 -7.18 19.35 14.98
CA ARG A 855 -6.12 18.65 14.23
C ARG A 855 -6.69 17.41 13.54
N GLU A 856 -7.34 16.54 14.29
CA GLU A 856 -7.92 15.31 13.75
C GLU A 856 -8.99 15.61 12.71
N GLN A 857 -9.75 16.69 12.89
CA GLN A 857 -10.68 17.18 11.88
C GLN A 857 -9.95 17.63 10.61
N ARG A 858 -8.83 18.37 10.70
CA ARG A 858 -8.04 18.77 9.52
C ARG A 858 -7.42 17.57 8.81
N GLU A 859 -6.84 16.63 9.56
CA GLU A 859 -6.27 15.40 8.99
C GLU A 859 -7.35 14.56 8.30
N ARG A 860 -8.51 14.39 8.96
CA ARG A 860 -9.67 13.70 8.38
C ARG A 860 -10.18 14.41 7.13
N GLN A 861 -10.35 15.73 7.16
CA GLN A 861 -10.75 16.52 6.00
C GLN A 861 -9.72 16.42 4.86
N ALA A 862 -8.43 16.38 5.16
CA ALA A 862 -7.38 16.20 4.18
C ALA A 862 -7.44 14.80 3.52
N GLN A 863 -7.83 13.77 4.27
CA GLN A 863 -8.06 12.43 3.72
C GLN A 863 -9.37 12.36 2.91
N GLU A 864 -10.45 12.97 3.39
CA GLU A 864 -11.77 12.93 2.76
C GLU A 864 -11.86 13.80 1.50
N ARG A 865 -11.17 14.95 1.49
CA ARG A 865 -11.29 15.99 0.45
C ARG A 865 -9.99 16.25 -0.30
N GLY A 866 -8.87 15.69 0.12
CA GLY A 866 -7.55 15.96 -0.46
C GLY A 866 -7.00 17.33 -0.07
N LEU A 867 -5.67 17.45 -0.16
CA LEU A 867 -4.95 18.70 0.04
C LEU A 867 -4.87 19.47 -1.28
N LEU A 868 -5.12 20.78 -1.25
CA LEU A 868 -4.88 21.63 -2.41
C LEU A 868 -3.38 21.85 -2.58
N LEU A 869 -2.87 21.55 -3.77
CA LEU A 869 -1.49 21.78 -4.16
C LEU A 869 -1.47 22.45 -5.53
N ASP A 870 -0.71 23.54 -5.65
CA ASP A 870 -0.46 24.20 -6.92
C ASP A 870 0.13 23.22 -7.95
N LEU A 871 -0.37 23.27 -9.19
CA LEU A 871 0.01 22.31 -10.21
C LEU A 871 1.51 22.41 -10.57
N ALA A 872 2.08 23.61 -10.60
CA ALA A 872 3.51 23.80 -10.88
C ALA A 872 4.38 23.26 -9.73
N LEU A 873 3.94 23.41 -8.47
CA LEU A 873 4.61 22.77 -7.33
C LEU A 873 4.55 21.24 -7.41
N PHE A 874 3.42 20.67 -7.79
CA PHE A 874 3.29 19.23 -8.00
C PHE A 874 4.23 18.71 -9.09
N GLU A 875 4.29 19.38 -10.24
CA GLU A 875 5.19 19.00 -11.33
C GLU A 875 6.66 19.12 -10.94
N ARG A 876 7.05 20.18 -10.20
CA ARG A 876 8.40 20.32 -9.63
C ARG A 876 8.72 19.17 -8.68
N LEU A 877 7.77 18.77 -7.84
CA LEU A 877 7.93 17.66 -6.90
C LEU A 877 8.05 16.31 -7.61
N ASP A 878 7.25 16.06 -8.65
CA ASP A 878 7.41 14.87 -9.50
C ASP A 878 8.79 14.84 -10.16
N ARG A 879 9.25 15.97 -10.72
CA ARG A 879 10.60 16.09 -11.30
C ARG A 879 11.70 15.81 -10.27
N ALA A 880 11.61 16.37 -9.07
CA ALA A 880 12.57 16.10 -8.00
C ALA A 880 12.60 14.60 -7.64
N GLY A 881 11.44 13.93 -7.59
CA GLY A 881 11.35 12.48 -7.37
C GLY A 881 12.02 11.63 -8.45
N ARG A 882 12.14 12.14 -9.69
CA ARG A 882 12.78 11.42 -10.80
C ARG A 882 14.30 11.29 -10.64
N ALA A 883 14.93 12.07 -9.77
CA ALA A 883 16.36 11.94 -9.45
C ALA A 883 16.73 10.55 -8.90
N LEU A 884 15.77 9.84 -8.30
CA LEU A 884 15.96 8.47 -7.80
C LEU A 884 15.89 7.40 -8.90
N LEU A 885 15.48 7.77 -10.11
CA LEU A 885 15.29 6.82 -11.21
C LEU A 885 16.59 6.67 -11.99
N VAL A 886 16.89 5.43 -12.37
CA VAL A 886 17.98 5.10 -13.28
C VAL A 886 17.66 5.69 -14.67
N PRO A 887 18.54 6.53 -15.25
CA PRO A 887 18.35 7.06 -16.60
C PRO A 887 18.29 5.94 -17.65
N GLN A 888 17.52 6.14 -18.72
CA GLN A 888 17.29 5.11 -19.74
C GLN A 888 18.59 4.69 -20.42
N GLU A 889 19.50 5.65 -20.62
CA GLU A 889 20.84 5.48 -21.19
C GLU A 889 21.80 4.69 -20.29
N ALA A 890 21.56 4.66 -18.98
CA ALA A 890 22.36 3.91 -18.03
C ALA A 890 21.90 2.44 -17.91
N GLU A 891 20.64 2.15 -18.26
CA GLU A 891 20.05 0.81 -18.12
C GLU A 891 20.85 -0.33 -18.77
N PRO A 892 21.39 -0.19 -20.00
CA PRO A 892 22.17 -1.25 -20.64
C PRO A 892 23.38 -1.72 -19.83
N ARG A 893 23.92 -0.88 -18.93
CA ARG A 893 25.07 -1.24 -18.08
C ARG A 893 24.73 -2.31 -17.04
N PHE A 894 23.45 -2.41 -16.65
CA PHE A 894 22.96 -3.43 -15.72
C PHE A 894 22.52 -4.72 -16.42
N LEU A 895 22.55 -4.77 -17.74
CA LEU A 895 22.01 -5.89 -18.49
C LEU A 895 23.13 -6.69 -19.17
N PRO A 896 22.90 -7.98 -19.46
CA PRO A 896 23.77 -8.71 -20.38
C PRO A 896 23.79 -8.05 -21.78
N PRO A 897 24.88 -8.16 -22.54
CA PRO A 897 24.94 -7.64 -23.92
C PRO A 897 23.80 -8.18 -24.80
N GLY A 898 23.14 -7.31 -25.56
CA GLY A 898 22.04 -7.68 -26.47
C GLY A 898 20.67 -7.92 -25.81
N PHE A 899 20.56 -7.72 -24.49
CA PHE A 899 19.34 -7.94 -23.73
C PHE A 899 18.41 -6.70 -23.78
N ASP A 900 17.12 -6.89 -24.14
CA ASP A 900 16.11 -5.82 -24.14
C ASP A 900 15.70 -5.43 -22.69
N PRO A 901 15.97 -4.19 -22.23
CA PRO A 901 15.63 -3.72 -20.89
C PRO A 901 14.14 -3.83 -20.55
N LEU A 902 13.26 -3.71 -21.55
CA LEU A 902 11.81 -3.77 -21.36
C LEU A 902 11.29 -5.20 -21.23
N LYS A 903 12.10 -6.17 -21.67
CA LYS A 903 11.83 -7.62 -21.56
C LYS A 903 12.63 -8.28 -20.44
N GLY A 904 13.61 -7.58 -19.85
CA GLY A 904 14.51 -8.09 -18.82
C GLY A 904 13.91 -8.15 -17.45
N PHE A 905 14.55 -8.93 -16.60
CA PHE A 905 14.10 -9.11 -15.22
C PHE A 905 14.34 -7.85 -14.38
#